data_AF-A0A7X9T9G5-F1
#
_entry.id   AF-A0A7X9T9G5-F1
#
_cell.length_a   1.000
_cell.length_b   1.000
_cell.length_c   1.000
_cell.angle_alpha   90.00
_cell.angle_beta   90.00
_cell.angle_gamma   90.00
#
_symmetry.space_group_name_H-M   'P 1'
#
loop_
_entity.id
_entity.type
_entity.pdbx_description
1 polymer ?
#
loop_
_entity_poly.entity_id
_entity_poly.type
_entity_poly.pdbx_seq_one_letter_code
_entity_poly.pdbx_strand_id
1 'polypeptide(L)'
;MHLASGRSAKIAVVIGLALVGTPVAAYATEPAATQPPSTTAAVTTSGQAEAEQSSAQAEAAFGGESQEAASTDAAVGADVTEQGSADATTDPSPTGDATSCDASQSESSPSVSADVDVYGKGSQTASDGQVAGSAGSGEKIDSLTLHVTSPDGTSYSDSDVEYRAHVEGTGWDARWTSGGNAVGTAGSGKRIEALQVRLREGSDLARDWQLWARAYVQDHGWLAWTSTGLVGSTGQGLRLEALELRLLRIGAPDPTDASYGDFASTDSESFIDGTQTRVQAHVQDIGWQGWVTDGKTAGTTGRSKRIEAIRVKVANAYADGDVEVRAHVQDIGWQGWATSAGYAGTTGRGKRIEAVEVRLTGELARLYDVWYRAHVQTIGWMAWTKDGASAGTTGASGRMEAIQVLLVHKGESAPSADGQATEISFFSTPDVIYTAHSKDVGWQGARKDGATAGTTGQSRRLEAMTIKLTGREDALSGGISYRSHVQGTGWQDWVSDGSVAGTTGQSKRLEAFQVRLTGAISKFFDVMYQAHVQNVGWQSWVSNGQVAGTVGRALAAEAFKVKLVLKGASSVVASGLDYCWLKSSQYWSGTVKVLLMNKHYSKGRFDASHGGQHVIRQIVIHHNEGNLTTEGCWNTWQTREASAHYQVESSGTVGQLVYDSDTAWQAGNWVKNLDSIGIEHADAPGSTPAHRYLTEAAINAGSKLVALLCLQYNLGIPQWGVNVIGHNEVTSTDCPASLGKGGSQHNEYLSKARSWYEKIHAAMFGK
;
A
#
# COMPACT_ATOMS: atom_id res chain seq x y z
N MET A 1 -30.05 50.06 30.69
CA MET A 1 -29.20 49.92 31.89
C MET A 1 -29.04 48.42 32.15
N HIS A 2 -27.95 47.76 31.69
CA HIS A 2 -26.64 47.59 32.37
C HIS A 2 -26.73 46.65 33.58
N LEU A 3 -25.95 45.57 33.77
CA LEU A 3 -24.59 45.16 33.35
C LEU A 3 -24.44 43.62 33.44
N ALA A 4 -23.74 42.96 32.49
CA ALA A 4 -22.38 42.35 32.57
C ALA A 4 -22.28 41.01 33.34
N SER A 5 -21.53 39.98 32.93
CA SER A 5 -20.26 39.94 32.21
C SER A 5 -19.98 38.54 31.61
N GLY A 6 -19.32 38.48 30.46
CA GLY A 6 -18.77 37.25 29.87
C GLY A 6 -17.65 37.60 28.90
N ARG A 7 -16.39 37.51 29.35
CA ARG A 7 -15.19 37.78 28.55
C ARG A 7 -14.80 36.53 27.76
N SER A 8 -14.71 36.65 26.44
CA SER A 8 -13.99 35.73 25.55
C SER A 8 -12.56 36.23 25.36
N ALA A 9 -11.57 35.38 25.60
CA ALA A 9 -10.17 35.65 25.29
C ALA A 9 -9.83 35.06 23.91
N LYS A 10 -9.50 35.94 22.95
CA LYS A 10 -8.85 35.60 21.68
C LYS A 10 -7.36 35.46 21.94
N ILE A 11 -6.75 34.33 21.55
CA ILE A 11 -5.30 34.19 21.42
C ILE A 11 -4.97 34.33 19.94
N ALA A 12 -4.24 35.40 19.61
CA ALA A 12 -3.67 35.66 18.31
C ALA A 12 -2.33 34.92 18.18
N VAL A 13 -2.14 34.17 17.10
CA VAL A 13 -0.83 33.63 16.70
C VAL A 13 -0.26 34.57 15.64
N VAL A 14 0.84 35.22 15.98
CA VAL A 14 1.65 36.06 15.08
C VAL A 14 2.64 35.13 14.36
N ILE A 15 2.50 35.00 13.04
CA ILE A 15 3.53 34.37 12.19
C ILE A 15 4.33 35.49 11.55
N GLY A 16 5.61 35.60 11.94
CA GLY A 16 6.58 36.49 11.33
C GLY A 16 7.07 35.93 10.00
N LEU A 17 6.83 36.69 8.92
CA LEU A 17 7.35 36.44 7.58
C LEU A 17 8.78 37.02 7.50
N ALA A 18 9.78 36.18 7.23
CA ALA A 18 11.13 36.62 6.90
C ALA A 18 11.41 36.38 5.42
N LEU A 19 11.45 37.47 4.65
CA LEU A 19 11.97 37.53 3.29
C LEU A 19 13.50 37.42 3.30
N VAL A 20 14.07 36.48 2.53
CA VAL A 20 15.44 36.61 2.00
C VAL A 20 15.47 36.04 0.58
N GLY A 21 16.00 36.83 -0.35
CA GLY A 21 15.84 36.70 -1.79
C GLY A 21 16.73 35.67 -2.49
N THR A 22 16.28 35.33 -3.70
CA THR A 22 16.95 34.52 -4.70
C THR A 22 17.80 35.39 -5.65
N PRO A 23 19.04 35.03 -6.00
CA PRO A 23 19.72 35.61 -7.15
C PRO A 23 19.37 34.84 -8.43
N VAL A 24 19.19 35.65 -9.49
CA VAL A 24 18.99 35.28 -10.90
C VAL A 24 20.35 35.06 -11.57
N ALA A 25 20.49 33.97 -12.34
CA ALA A 25 21.41 33.78 -13.48
C ALA A 25 21.21 32.33 -14.00
N ALA A 26 21.29 31.97 -15.28
CA ALA A 26 21.31 32.64 -16.57
C ALA A 26 20.94 31.56 -17.61
N TYR A 27 20.27 31.93 -18.70
CA TYR A 27 20.01 31.05 -19.83
C TYR A 27 21.34 30.62 -20.49
N ALA A 28 21.57 29.32 -20.62
CA ALA A 28 22.61 28.75 -21.47
C ALA A 28 21.95 27.76 -22.46
N THR A 29 22.22 28.00 -23.72
CA THR A 29 21.73 27.35 -24.94
C THR A 29 22.11 25.87 -25.03
N GLU A 30 21.17 25.05 -25.53
CA GLU A 30 21.39 23.65 -25.90
C GLU A 30 22.44 23.48 -27.02
N PRO A 31 23.22 22.38 -27.01
CA PRO A 31 23.77 21.82 -28.23
C PRO A 31 23.00 20.57 -28.67
N ALA A 32 22.70 20.55 -29.96
CA ALA A 32 22.04 19.47 -30.68
C ALA A 32 22.67 18.09 -30.46
N ALA A 33 21.84 17.09 -30.13
CA ALA A 33 22.24 15.69 -30.08
C ALA A 33 22.18 15.07 -31.49
N THR A 34 23.35 14.68 -32.00
CA THR A 34 23.52 13.86 -33.19
C THR A 34 23.26 12.38 -32.86
N GLN A 35 22.42 11.72 -33.66
CA GLN A 35 22.18 10.28 -33.66
C GLN A 35 23.41 9.49 -34.15
N PRO A 36 23.67 8.29 -33.61
CA PRO A 36 24.35 7.24 -34.36
C PRO A 36 23.51 5.94 -34.46
N PRO A 37 23.86 5.03 -35.39
CA PRO A 37 22.90 4.31 -36.21
C PRO A 37 22.48 2.94 -35.68
N SER A 38 21.34 2.49 -36.20
CA SER A 38 20.80 1.13 -36.12
C SER A 38 21.79 0.08 -36.65
N THR A 39 22.06 -0.95 -35.85
CA THR A 39 22.65 -2.20 -36.34
C THR A 39 21.66 -3.33 -36.14
N THR A 40 21.20 -3.85 -37.27
CA THR A 40 20.46 -5.10 -37.43
C THR A 40 21.42 -6.27 -37.21
N ALA A 41 21.08 -7.16 -36.29
CA ALA A 41 21.68 -8.50 -36.23
C ALA A 41 20.57 -9.52 -35.99
N ALA A 42 20.31 -10.30 -37.03
CA ALA A 42 19.47 -11.48 -36.99
C ALA A 42 20.10 -12.55 -36.09
N VAL A 43 19.29 -13.16 -35.23
CA VAL A 43 19.62 -14.44 -34.59
C VAL A 43 18.49 -15.40 -34.90
N THR A 44 18.81 -16.36 -35.77
CA THR A 44 18.09 -17.60 -36.00
C THR A 44 18.22 -18.51 -34.78
N THR A 45 17.09 -18.99 -34.26
CA THR A 45 17.04 -20.24 -33.48
C THR A 45 15.87 -21.09 -33.95
N SER A 46 16.22 -22.12 -34.72
CA SER A 46 15.47 -23.36 -34.86
C SER A 46 15.35 -24.05 -33.51
N GLY A 47 14.16 -24.57 -33.18
CA GLY A 47 13.96 -25.41 -32.01
C GLY A 47 12.53 -25.89 -31.93
N GLN A 48 12.32 -27.12 -32.41
CA GLN A 48 11.08 -27.88 -32.38
C GLN A 48 10.48 -27.94 -30.97
N ALA A 49 9.16 -27.80 -30.88
CA ALA A 49 8.38 -28.36 -29.78
C ALA A 49 7.16 -29.05 -30.38
N GLU A 50 7.02 -30.30 -29.99
CA GLU A 50 6.11 -31.31 -30.51
C GLU A 50 4.65 -30.97 -30.22
N ALA A 51 3.80 -31.29 -31.19
CA ALA A 51 2.37 -31.29 -31.06
C ALA A 51 1.93 -32.59 -30.37
N GLU A 52 1.25 -32.48 -29.23
CA GLU A 52 0.32 -33.53 -28.79
C GLU A 52 -1.11 -33.06 -29.03
N GLN A 53 -1.75 -33.75 -29.97
CA GLN A 53 -3.17 -33.74 -30.22
C GLN A 53 -3.88 -34.43 -29.05
N SER A 54 -4.97 -33.83 -28.56
CA SER A 54 -6.12 -34.65 -28.17
C SER A 54 -7.40 -33.98 -28.65
N SER A 55 -8.19 -34.82 -29.28
CA SER A 55 -9.35 -34.57 -30.12
C SER A 55 -10.67 -34.64 -29.35
N ALA A 56 -11.71 -34.20 -30.07
CA ALA A 56 -13.13 -34.54 -29.94
C ALA A 56 -13.96 -33.62 -29.03
N GLN A 57 -15.16 -33.17 -29.42
CA GLN A 57 -15.92 -33.32 -30.67
C GLN A 57 -17.05 -32.29 -30.63
N ALA A 58 -17.40 -31.76 -31.79
CA ALA A 58 -18.59 -30.96 -32.03
C ALA A 58 -19.81 -31.86 -32.29
N GLU A 59 -21.00 -31.39 -31.91
CA GLU A 59 -22.23 -31.69 -32.62
C GLU A 59 -22.98 -30.38 -32.91
N ALA A 60 -23.33 -30.22 -34.20
CA ALA A 60 -24.25 -29.25 -34.78
C ALA A 60 -25.72 -29.66 -34.47
N ALA A 61 -26.79 -28.91 -34.72
CA ALA A 61 -27.12 -28.12 -35.91
C ALA A 61 -28.45 -27.34 -35.73
N PHE A 62 -28.84 -26.65 -36.81
CA PHE A 62 -30.11 -25.97 -37.17
C PHE A 62 -30.26 -24.51 -36.71
N GLY A 63 -30.51 -23.51 -37.57
CA GLY A 63 -30.78 -23.44 -39.01
C GLY A 63 -31.68 -22.23 -39.30
N GLY A 64 -31.49 -21.51 -40.42
CA GLY A 64 -32.51 -20.58 -40.96
C GLY A 64 -31.98 -19.24 -41.48
N GLU A 65 -31.95 -19.12 -42.81
CA GLU A 65 -31.58 -17.98 -43.65
C GLU A 65 -32.64 -16.87 -43.70
N SER A 66 -32.26 -15.65 -44.10
CA SER A 66 -32.82 -14.95 -45.28
C SER A 66 -32.08 -13.63 -45.59
N GLN A 67 -31.89 -13.41 -46.90
CA GLN A 67 -31.23 -12.29 -47.58
C GLN A 67 -32.18 -11.09 -47.85
N GLU A 68 -31.63 -9.91 -48.17
CA GLU A 68 -31.83 -9.06 -49.38
C GLU A 68 -31.23 -7.64 -49.13
N ALA A 69 -30.20 -7.21 -49.87
CA ALA A 69 -30.21 -6.38 -51.11
C ALA A 69 -30.68 -4.91 -50.88
N ALA A 70 -29.83 -3.87 -50.83
CA ALA A 70 -29.02 -3.18 -51.87
C ALA A 70 -29.79 -2.23 -52.82
N SER A 71 -29.47 -0.92 -52.80
CA SER A 71 -29.38 0.04 -53.95
C SER A 71 -29.38 1.52 -53.43
N THR A 72 -28.31 2.33 -53.49
CA THR A 72 -27.70 3.18 -54.57
C THR A 72 -28.14 4.65 -54.60
N ASP A 73 -27.12 5.55 -54.62
CA ASP A 73 -26.97 6.84 -55.34
C ASP A 73 -27.99 7.99 -55.11
N ALA A 74 -27.69 9.29 -55.30
CA ALA A 74 -26.50 10.14 -55.35
C ALA A 74 -26.98 11.62 -55.50
N ALA A 75 -26.31 12.55 -54.81
CA ALA A 75 -25.88 13.91 -55.20
C ALA A 75 -26.80 15.02 -55.79
N VAL A 76 -26.30 16.27 -55.57
CA VAL A 76 -26.53 17.58 -56.25
C VAL A 76 -27.71 18.41 -55.69
N GLY A 77 -27.64 19.71 -55.38
CA GLY A 77 -26.65 20.80 -55.57
C GLY A 77 -27.38 22.12 -55.91
N ALA A 78 -26.76 23.27 -55.59
CA ALA A 78 -27.14 24.69 -55.84
C ALA A 78 -28.21 25.29 -54.90
N ASP A 79 -27.96 26.34 -54.09
CA ASP A 79 -27.37 27.68 -54.31
C ASP A 79 -28.32 28.67 -55.02
N VAL A 80 -28.27 29.94 -54.57
CA VAL A 80 -28.77 31.23 -55.13
C VAL A 80 -29.28 32.14 -53.98
N THR A 81 -28.37 33.03 -53.52
CA THR A 81 -28.42 34.52 -53.48
C THR A 81 -29.79 35.21 -53.25
N GLU A 82 -29.93 36.35 -52.55
CA GLU A 82 -29.11 37.57 -52.59
C GLU A 82 -29.62 38.60 -51.54
N GLN A 83 -28.69 39.43 -51.02
CA GLN A 83 -28.78 40.88 -50.64
C GLN A 83 -30.07 41.45 -49.99
N GLY A 84 -30.02 42.33 -48.98
CA GLY A 84 -28.92 43.07 -48.37
C GLY A 84 -29.47 44.31 -47.62
N SER A 85 -28.62 44.89 -46.74
CA SER A 85 -28.61 46.30 -46.29
C SER A 85 -29.80 46.83 -45.47
N ALA A 86 -29.69 47.77 -44.53
CA ALA A 86 -28.64 48.26 -43.63
C ALA A 86 -29.35 49.18 -42.61
N ASP A 87 -28.73 49.29 -41.44
CA ASP A 87 -28.61 50.47 -40.57
C ASP A 87 -29.78 51.09 -39.78
N ALA A 88 -29.58 51.01 -38.45
CA ALA A 88 -29.44 52.13 -37.50
C ALA A 88 -30.65 52.93 -36.98
N THR A 89 -30.87 52.70 -35.68
CA THR A 89 -30.93 53.67 -34.57
C THR A 89 -32.27 54.31 -34.15
N THR A 90 -32.53 54.15 -32.85
CA THR A 90 -32.98 55.11 -31.82
C THR A 90 -34.22 54.67 -31.01
N ASP A 91 -33.97 54.47 -29.71
CA ASP A 91 -34.93 54.41 -28.60
C ASP A 91 -35.28 55.87 -28.18
N PRO A 92 -36.51 56.18 -27.69
CA PRO A 92 -36.83 55.97 -26.28
C PRO A 92 -38.30 55.56 -25.99
N SER A 93 -38.47 54.63 -25.05
CA SER A 93 -39.67 54.49 -24.18
C SER A 93 -39.99 55.81 -23.43
N PRO A 94 -41.21 56.10 -22.89
CA PRO A 94 -42.08 55.14 -22.17
C PRO A 94 -43.61 55.42 -22.21
N THR A 95 -44.33 54.66 -21.38
CA THR A 95 -45.69 54.82 -20.83
C THR A 95 -46.76 53.93 -21.43
N GLY A 96 -47.35 53.13 -20.55
CA GLY A 96 -48.20 52.00 -20.87
C GLY A 96 -49.66 52.36 -21.10
N ASP A 97 -50.39 51.37 -21.59
CA ASP A 97 -51.68 51.03 -21.02
C ASP A 97 -52.01 49.58 -21.36
N ALA A 98 -52.56 48.88 -20.38
CA ALA A 98 -52.99 47.50 -20.54
C ALA A 98 -54.29 47.47 -21.34
N THR A 99 -54.28 46.85 -22.52
CA THR A 99 -55.50 46.33 -23.14
C THR A 99 -55.23 44.98 -23.78
N SER A 100 -55.91 43.98 -23.24
CA SER A 100 -56.01 42.62 -23.72
C SER A 100 -56.49 42.56 -25.17
N CYS A 101 -55.75 41.83 -26.01
CA CYS A 101 -56.36 41.04 -27.07
C CYS A 101 -55.81 39.61 -26.97
N ASP A 102 -56.78 38.71 -26.81
CA ASP A 102 -56.64 37.28 -26.67
C ASP A 102 -56.56 36.62 -28.05
N ALA A 103 -55.94 35.44 -28.02
CA ALA A 103 -56.03 34.31 -28.95
C ALA A 103 -55.23 34.30 -30.27
N SER A 104 -54.32 33.33 -30.29
CA SER A 104 -54.16 32.28 -31.33
C SER A 104 -53.21 32.55 -32.49
N GLN A 105 -51.95 32.14 -32.31
CA GLN A 105 -51.52 30.83 -32.83
C GLN A 105 -50.68 30.15 -31.76
N SER A 106 -51.30 29.29 -30.94
CA SER A 106 -50.54 28.31 -30.17
C SER A 106 -50.04 27.30 -31.20
N GLU A 107 -48.81 27.45 -31.67
CA GLU A 107 -48.13 26.29 -32.24
C GLU A 107 -48.08 25.27 -31.12
N SER A 108 -48.87 24.23 -31.31
CA SER A 108 -48.93 23.07 -30.46
C SER A 108 -47.50 22.53 -30.40
N SER A 109 -46.92 22.51 -29.20
CA SER A 109 -45.56 22.01 -29.01
C SER A 109 -45.60 20.49 -28.91
N PRO A 110 -44.58 19.75 -29.41
CA PRO A 110 -44.45 18.34 -29.08
C PRO A 110 -44.44 18.18 -27.56
N SER A 111 -45.06 17.11 -27.09
CA SER A 111 -45.12 16.77 -25.67
C SER A 111 -44.56 15.37 -25.44
N VAL A 112 -43.96 15.19 -24.27
CA VAL A 112 -43.59 13.86 -23.77
C VAL A 112 -44.63 13.41 -22.76
N SER A 113 -44.95 12.11 -22.76
CA SER A 113 -45.77 11.50 -21.72
C SER A 113 -45.13 10.19 -21.27
N ALA A 114 -45.44 9.78 -20.04
CA ALA A 114 -44.96 8.56 -19.42
C ALA A 114 -46.14 7.73 -18.93
N ASP A 115 -46.17 6.47 -19.37
CA ASP A 115 -47.03 5.44 -18.81
C ASP A 115 -46.22 4.65 -17.78
N VAL A 116 -46.65 4.67 -16.53
CA VAL A 116 -46.00 3.95 -15.42
C VAL A 116 -46.96 2.96 -14.78
N ASP A 117 -46.49 1.73 -14.56
CA ASP A 117 -47.20 0.77 -13.71
C ASP A 117 -46.74 0.93 -12.28
N VAL A 118 -47.63 1.42 -11.41
CA VAL A 118 -47.34 1.59 -9.98
C VAL A 118 -47.82 0.36 -9.23
N TYR A 119 -46.93 -0.24 -8.45
CA TYR A 119 -47.24 -1.47 -7.71
C TYR A 119 -48.46 -1.27 -6.80
N GLY A 120 -49.46 -2.13 -6.97
CA GLY A 120 -50.72 -2.08 -6.22
C GLY A 120 -51.69 -0.96 -6.61
N LYS A 121 -51.32 -0.08 -7.55
CA LYS A 121 -52.16 1.02 -8.07
C LYS A 121 -52.50 0.91 -9.56
N GLY A 122 -51.76 0.09 -10.32
CA GLY A 122 -51.98 -0.12 -11.75
C GLY A 122 -51.34 0.97 -12.63
N SER A 123 -51.64 0.94 -13.92
CA SER A 123 -51.10 1.85 -14.93
C SER A 123 -51.59 3.28 -14.72
N GLN A 124 -50.68 4.25 -14.83
CA GLN A 124 -50.94 5.68 -14.76
C GLN A 124 -50.24 6.38 -15.92
N THR A 125 -50.93 7.31 -16.59
CA THR A 125 -50.37 8.13 -17.66
C THR A 125 -50.17 9.55 -17.15
N ALA A 126 -48.97 10.09 -17.31
CA ALA A 126 -48.64 11.48 -17.01
C ALA A 126 -48.17 12.19 -18.28
N SER A 127 -48.79 13.32 -18.60
CA SER A 127 -48.38 14.17 -19.72
C SER A 127 -47.23 15.10 -19.34
N ASP A 128 -46.76 15.90 -20.29
CA ASP A 128 -45.64 16.84 -20.10
C ASP A 128 -45.82 17.72 -18.86
N GLY A 129 -44.82 17.69 -17.98
CA GLY A 129 -44.82 18.40 -16.70
C GLY A 129 -45.72 17.82 -15.60
N GLN A 130 -46.40 16.69 -15.84
CA GLN A 130 -47.15 15.96 -14.82
C GLN A 130 -46.31 14.89 -14.14
N VAL A 131 -46.71 14.53 -12.91
CA VAL A 131 -46.07 13.49 -12.11
C VAL A 131 -46.53 12.11 -12.60
N ALA A 132 -45.58 11.31 -13.08
CA ALA A 132 -45.75 9.89 -13.35
C ALA A 132 -45.38 9.09 -12.10
N GLY A 133 -46.36 8.46 -11.45
CA GLY A 133 -46.13 7.64 -10.25
C GLY A 133 -46.73 8.26 -9.00
N SER A 134 -46.16 7.96 -7.84
CA SER A 134 -46.77 8.32 -6.56
C SER A 134 -45.74 8.81 -5.54
N ALA A 135 -45.37 10.08 -5.69
CA ALA A 135 -44.37 10.76 -4.88
C ALA A 135 -44.75 10.75 -3.39
N GLY A 136 -43.91 10.14 -2.55
CA GLY A 136 -44.03 10.18 -1.08
C GLY A 136 -45.08 9.26 -0.48
N SER A 137 -45.81 8.49 -1.30
CA SER A 137 -46.79 7.50 -0.80
C SER A 137 -46.20 6.10 -0.63
N GLY A 138 -44.94 5.91 -1.04
CA GLY A 138 -44.17 4.71 -0.72
C GLY A 138 -44.32 3.55 -1.71
N GLU A 139 -45.13 3.71 -2.76
CA GLU A 139 -45.24 2.72 -3.82
C GLU A 139 -44.11 2.86 -4.84
N LYS A 140 -43.73 1.72 -5.43
CA LYS A 140 -42.66 1.63 -6.43
C LYS A 140 -43.23 1.67 -7.84
N ILE A 141 -42.42 2.16 -8.78
CA ILE A 141 -42.65 1.98 -10.21
C ILE A 141 -42.11 0.60 -10.64
N ASP A 142 -42.99 -0.23 -11.21
CA ASP A 142 -42.66 -1.56 -11.72
C ASP A 142 -42.22 -1.50 -13.19
N SER A 143 -42.84 -0.67 -14.03
CA SER A 143 -42.48 -0.43 -15.44
C SER A 143 -42.73 1.01 -15.87
N LEU A 144 -42.04 1.42 -16.92
CA LEU A 144 -42.15 2.74 -17.56
C LEU A 144 -42.15 2.59 -19.09
N THR A 145 -43.04 3.30 -19.76
CA THR A 145 -43.02 3.53 -21.20
C THR A 145 -43.05 5.04 -21.47
N LEU A 146 -42.23 5.52 -22.40
CA LEU A 146 -42.26 6.93 -22.82
C LEU A 146 -42.85 7.08 -24.21
N HIS A 147 -43.69 8.10 -24.36
CA HIS A 147 -44.36 8.46 -25.60
C HIS A 147 -44.07 9.92 -25.96
N VAL A 148 -43.88 10.19 -27.25
CA VAL A 148 -43.77 11.53 -27.82
C VAL A 148 -45.00 11.78 -28.66
N THR A 149 -45.79 12.77 -28.28
CA THR A 149 -46.90 13.24 -29.09
C THR A 149 -46.46 14.49 -29.83
N SER A 150 -46.45 14.42 -31.16
CA SER A 150 -46.30 15.62 -31.97
C SER A 150 -47.65 16.11 -32.48
N PRO A 151 -47.96 17.39 -32.30
CA PRO A 151 -49.14 17.94 -32.90
C PRO A 151 -48.93 18.25 -34.39
N ASP A 152 -50.01 18.12 -35.15
CA ASP A 152 -50.10 18.39 -36.59
C ASP A 152 -49.30 17.45 -37.51
N GLY A 153 -48.83 16.30 -37.00
CA GLY A 153 -48.23 15.24 -37.82
C GLY A 153 -46.80 15.52 -38.27
N THR A 154 -46.01 16.24 -37.47
CA THR A 154 -44.56 16.36 -37.73
C THR A 154 -43.84 15.00 -37.65
N SER A 155 -42.58 14.96 -38.07
CA SER A 155 -41.72 13.77 -38.11
C SER A 155 -41.32 13.18 -36.74
N TYR A 156 -41.76 13.77 -35.61
CA TYR A 156 -41.36 13.27 -34.28
C TYR A 156 -42.18 12.06 -33.85
N SER A 157 -41.49 11.09 -33.25
CA SER A 157 -42.05 9.79 -32.86
C SER A 157 -41.47 9.31 -31.54
N ASP A 158 -42.11 8.30 -30.94
CA ASP A 158 -41.57 7.60 -29.77
C ASP A 158 -40.16 7.02 -30.02
N SER A 159 -39.73 6.85 -31.28
CA SER A 159 -38.38 6.39 -31.60
C SER A 159 -37.30 7.47 -31.42
N ASP A 160 -37.71 8.73 -31.24
CA ASP A 160 -36.83 9.88 -31.00
C ASP A 160 -36.53 10.11 -29.52
N VAL A 161 -37.14 9.32 -28.62
CA VAL A 161 -36.75 9.22 -27.22
C VAL A 161 -36.18 7.84 -26.93
N GLU A 162 -35.04 7.80 -26.25
CA GLU A 162 -34.38 6.58 -25.81
C GLU A 162 -34.28 6.56 -24.29
N TYR A 163 -34.55 5.41 -23.68
CA TYR A 163 -34.48 5.26 -22.24
C TYR A 163 -34.08 3.84 -21.80
N ARG A 164 -33.52 3.72 -20.60
CA ARG A 164 -33.22 2.45 -19.95
C ARG A 164 -33.36 2.55 -18.44
N ALA A 165 -33.67 1.44 -17.79
CA ALA A 165 -33.84 1.40 -16.34
C ALA A 165 -32.65 0.75 -15.64
N HIS A 166 -32.33 1.24 -14.44
CA HIS A 166 -31.58 0.49 -13.45
C HIS A 166 -32.57 -0.24 -12.55
N VAL A 167 -32.50 -1.56 -12.57
CA VAL A 167 -33.44 -2.45 -11.87
C VAL A 167 -32.76 -3.09 -10.67
N GLU A 168 -33.48 -3.15 -9.56
CA GLU A 168 -33.03 -3.81 -8.32
C GLU A 168 -32.41 -5.19 -8.60
N GLY A 169 -31.19 -5.38 -8.07
CA GLY A 169 -30.46 -6.64 -8.14
C GLY A 169 -30.11 -7.11 -9.55
N THR A 170 -30.35 -6.29 -10.57
CA THR A 170 -30.13 -6.60 -11.99
C THR A 170 -29.14 -5.62 -12.61
N GLY A 171 -29.21 -4.34 -12.24
CA GLY A 171 -28.39 -3.28 -12.81
C GLY A 171 -29.10 -2.56 -13.96
N TRP A 172 -28.33 -1.84 -14.77
CA TRP A 172 -28.82 -1.17 -15.97
C TRP A 172 -29.19 -2.17 -17.06
N ASP A 173 -30.28 -1.90 -17.79
CA ASP A 173 -30.57 -2.61 -19.02
C ASP A 173 -29.42 -2.42 -20.02
N ALA A 174 -28.98 -3.52 -20.62
CA ALA A 174 -27.84 -3.51 -21.54
C ALA A 174 -28.13 -2.77 -22.86
N ARG A 175 -29.41 -2.59 -23.20
CA ARG A 175 -29.85 -1.88 -24.41
C ARG A 175 -30.74 -0.70 -24.03
N TRP A 176 -30.63 0.36 -24.81
CA TRP A 176 -31.59 1.44 -24.80
C TRP A 176 -32.91 0.96 -25.44
N THR A 177 -34.01 1.45 -24.88
CA THR A 177 -35.38 1.19 -25.32
C THR A 177 -35.94 2.46 -25.95
N SER A 178 -36.75 2.32 -27.01
CA SER A 178 -37.42 3.42 -27.70
C SER A 178 -38.69 2.91 -28.39
N GLY A 179 -39.47 3.81 -29.00
CA GLY A 179 -40.64 3.43 -29.79
C GLY A 179 -41.84 2.96 -28.95
N GLY A 180 -42.00 3.50 -27.73
CA GLY A 180 -43.14 3.18 -26.87
C GLY A 180 -43.08 1.79 -26.24
N ASN A 181 -41.88 1.23 -26.06
CA ASN A 181 -41.68 -0.08 -25.43
C ASN A 181 -41.40 0.06 -23.93
N ALA A 182 -41.96 -0.81 -23.09
CA ALA A 182 -41.76 -0.72 -21.64
C ALA A 182 -40.34 -1.13 -21.20
N VAL A 183 -39.79 -0.41 -20.22
CA VAL A 183 -38.63 -0.84 -19.40
C VAL A 183 -39.08 -1.19 -17.99
N GLY A 184 -38.26 -1.95 -17.26
CA GLY A 184 -38.55 -2.38 -15.90
C GLY A 184 -38.96 -3.84 -15.79
N THR A 185 -39.79 -4.14 -14.80
CA THR A 185 -39.92 -5.47 -14.21
C THR A 185 -41.33 -5.94 -13.96
N ALA A 186 -42.32 -5.40 -14.69
CA ALA A 186 -43.73 -5.79 -14.62
C ALA A 186 -43.90 -7.30 -14.40
N GLY A 187 -44.42 -7.68 -13.23
CA GLY A 187 -44.70 -9.08 -12.87
C GLY A 187 -43.53 -9.91 -12.29
N SER A 188 -42.30 -9.39 -12.23
CA SER A 188 -41.15 -10.10 -11.65
C SER A 188 -40.84 -9.75 -10.18
N GLY A 189 -41.60 -8.81 -9.60
CA GLY A 189 -41.49 -8.39 -8.19
C GLY A 189 -40.37 -7.41 -7.87
N LYS A 190 -39.46 -7.16 -8.82
CA LYS A 190 -38.37 -6.16 -8.72
C LYS A 190 -38.89 -4.74 -8.97
N ARG A 191 -38.02 -3.74 -8.81
CA ARG A 191 -38.37 -2.32 -8.94
C ARG A 191 -37.35 -1.55 -9.77
N ILE A 192 -37.79 -0.43 -10.34
CA ILE A 192 -36.91 0.57 -10.94
C ILE A 192 -36.30 1.42 -9.81
N GLU A 193 -34.98 1.65 -9.88
CA GLU A 193 -34.23 2.48 -8.92
C GLU A 193 -33.69 3.77 -9.59
N ALA A 194 -33.35 3.72 -10.88
CA ALA A 194 -32.94 4.86 -11.67
C ALA A 194 -33.34 4.72 -13.14
N LEU A 195 -33.30 5.83 -13.86
CA LEU A 195 -33.54 5.92 -15.30
C LEU A 195 -32.45 6.74 -15.97
N GLN A 196 -32.11 6.35 -17.19
CA GLN A 196 -31.47 7.23 -18.16
C GLN A 196 -32.45 7.47 -19.28
N VAL A 197 -32.74 8.74 -19.59
CA VAL A 197 -33.67 9.17 -20.64
C VAL A 197 -32.98 10.20 -21.51
N ARG A 198 -33.07 10.09 -22.84
CA ARG A 198 -32.47 11.08 -23.76
C ARG A 198 -33.27 11.18 -25.02
N LEU A 199 -33.10 12.29 -25.74
CA LEU A 199 -33.52 12.34 -27.13
C LEU A 199 -32.49 11.60 -27.98
N ARG A 200 -32.95 10.84 -28.99
CA ARG A 200 -32.08 10.08 -29.89
C ARG A 200 -31.19 11.05 -30.65
N GLU A 201 -29.88 10.85 -30.58
CA GLU A 201 -28.92 11.69 -31.27
C GLU A 201 -29.20 11.72 -32.78
N GLY A 202 -29.21 12.92 -33.38
CA GLY A 202 -29.50 13.12 -34.79
C GLY A 202 -30.98 13.02 -35.18
N SER A 203 -31.91 12.80 -34.24
CA SER A 203 -33.34 12.94 -34.50
C SER A 203 -33.72 14.40 -34.73
N ASP A 204 -34.79 14.64 -35.51
CA ASP A 204 -35.34 15.97 -35.70
C ASP A 204 -35.76 16.59 -34.35
N LEU A 205 -36.25 15.76 -33.41
CA LEU A 205 -36.65 16.20 -32.07
C LEU A 205 -35.46 16.74 -31.27
N ALA A 206 -34.32 16.03 -31.28
CA ALA A 206 -33.10 16.44 -30.59
C ALA A 206 -32.45 17.70 -31.20
N ARG A 207 -32.81 18.09 -32.43
CA ARG A 207 -32.31 19.32 -33.07
C ARG A 207 -32.92 20.57 -32.46
N ASP A 208 -34.21 20.52 -32.13
CA ASP A 208 -35.00 21.70 -31.78
C ASP A 208 -35.41 21.70 -30.29
N TRP A 209 -35.35 20.54 -29.62
CA TRP A 209 -35.83 20.33 -28.26
C TRP A 209 -34.80 19.65 -27.35
N GLN A 210 -34.99 19.82 -26.05
CA GLN A 210 -34.24 19.18 -25.00
C GLN A 210 -35.21 18.52 -24.00
N LEU A 211 -34.91 17.28 -23.64
CA LEU A 211 -35.66 16.54 -22.62
C LEU A 211 -35.08 16.83 -21.24
N TRP A 212 -35.94 17.25 -20.32
CA TRP A 212 -35.66 17.45 -18.92
C TRP A 212 -36.38 16.40 -18.08
N ALA A 213 -35.70 15.91 -17.05
CA ALA A 213 -36.26 14.91 -16.14
C ALA A 213 -35.89 15.22 -14.69
N ARG A 214 -36.74 14.78 -13.76
CA ARG A 214 -36.40 14.63 -12.33
C ARG A 214 -37.15 13.45 -11.72
N ALA A 215 -36.60 12.92 -10.63
CA ALA A 215 -37.12 11.74 -9.95
C ALA A 215 -37.46 12.04 -8.50
N TYR A 216 -38.53 11.41 -7.99
CA TYR A 216 -38.77 11.28 -6.56
C TYR A 216 -38.16 9.97 -6.07
N VAL A 217 -37.13 10.06 -5.23
CA VAL A 217 -36.43 8.90 -4.67
C VAL A 217 -36.84 8.71 -3.22
N GLN A 218 -37.08 7.44 -2.85
CA GLN A 218 -37.40 7.05 -1.49
C GLN A 218 -36.44 7.69 -0.47
N ASP A 219 -37.03 8.25 0.59
CA ASP A 219 -36.33 8.88 1.72
C ASP A 219 -35.46 10.10 1.37
N HIS A 220 -35.46 10.54 0.10
CA HIS A 220 -34.73 11.74 -0.38
C HIS A 220 -35.66 12.81 -0.94
N GLY A 221 -36.81 12.41 -1.49
CA GLY A 221 -37.76 13.35 -2.11
C GLY A 221 -37.45 13.60 -3.57
N TRP A 222 -37.90 14.75 -4.08
CA TRP A 222 -37.58 15.19 -5.44
C TRP A 222 -36.10 15.54 -5.56
N LEU A 223 -35.43 14.95 -6.54
CA LEU A 223 -34.10 15.33 -6.98
C LEU A 223 -34.17 16.50 -7.97
N ALA A 224 -33.02 17.12 -8.23
CA ALA A 224 -32.91 18.26 -9.13
C ALA A 224 -33.29 17.90 -10.57
N TRP A 225 -33.83 18.88 -11.30
CA TRP A 225 -34.03 18.76 -12.74
C TRP A 225 -32.70 18.60 -13.48
N THR A 226 -32.69 17.75 -14.50
CA THR A 226 -31.53 17.56 -15.38
C THR A 226 -31.94 17.35 -16.83
N SER A 227 -31.11 17.86 -17.73
CA SER A 227 -31.17 17.58 -19.16
C SER A 227 -30.14 16.54 -19.63
N THR A 228 -29.29 16.04 -18.72
CA THR A 228 -28.40 14.91 -19.02
C THR A 228 -29.13 13.57 -19.04
N GLY A 229 -30.36 13.54 -18.51
CA GLY A 229 -31.23 12.38 -18.59
C GLY A 229 -31.08 11.35 -17.49
N LEU A 230 -30.10 11.47 -16.60
CA LEU A 230 -29.86 10.52 -15.53
C LEU A 230 -30.60 10.95 -14.26
N VAL A 231 -31.54 10.13 -13.80
CA VAL A 231 -32.37 10.43 -12.62
C VAL A 231 -32.57 9.21 -11.74
N GLY A 232 -32.78 9.42 -10.44
CA GLY A 232 -33.01 8.36 -9.47
C GLY A 232 -31.76 8.01 -8.65
N SER A 233 -31.60 6.74 -8.30
CA SER A 233 -30.46 6.26 -7.53
C SER A 233 -29.96 4.88 -7.98
N THR A 234 -28.67 4.63 -7.83
CA THR A 234 -28.09 3.30 -8.05
C THR A 234 -27.44 2.80 -6.78
N GLY A 235 -27.44 1.48 -6.55
CA GLY A 235 -26.63 0.86 -5.49
C GLY A 235 -27.01 1.16 -4.03
N GLN A 236 -28.00 2.02 -3.78
CA GLN A 236 -28.47 2.39 -2.44
C GLN A 236 -29.67 1.54 -1.96
N GLY A 237 -30.26 0.74 -2.86
CA GLY A 237 -31.49 0.01 -2.55
C GLY A 237 -32.72 0.90 -2.40
N LEU A 238 -32.66 2.14 -2.91
CA LEU A 238 -33.75 3.10 -2.88
C LEU A 238 -34.57 2.98 -4.16
N ARG A 239 -35.89 2.97 -4.01
CA ARG A 239 -36.82 2.91 -5.14
C ARG A 239 -37.03 4.27 -5.79
N LEU A 240 -37.34 4.24 -7.08
CA LEU A 240 -37.98 5.33 -7.79
C LEU A 240 -39.49 5.28 -7.50
N GLU A 241 -40.06 6.35 -6.93
CA GLU A 241 -41.50 6.45 -6.62
C GLU A 241 -42.27 7.27 -7.65
N ALA A 242 -41.63 8.29 -8.22
CA ALA A 242 -42.22 9.12 -9.25
C ALA A 242 -41.17 9.70 -10.21
N LEU A 243 -41.61 10.08 -11.40
CA LEU A 243 -40.84 10.74 -12.45
C LEU A 243 -41.63 11.95 -12.94
N GLU A 244 -40.95 13.04 -13.24
CA GLU A 244 -41.49 14.13 -14.03
C GLU A 244 -40.59 14.35 -15.26
N LEU A 245 -41.22 14.62 -16.40
CA LEU A 245 -40.56 14.89 -17.67
C LEU A 245 -41.07 16.19 -18.28
N ARG A 246 -40.19 16.92 -18.94
CA ARG A 246 -40.55 18.10 -19.74
C ARG A 246 -39.75 18.15 -21.03
N LEU A 247 -40.43 18.42 -22.13
CA LEU A 247 -39.82 18.70 -23.41
C LEU A 247 -39.80 20.22 -23.63
N LEU A 248 -38.61 20.82 -23.63
CA LEU A 248 -38.44 22.27 -23.75
C LEU A 248 -37.65 22.60 -25.00
N ARG A 249 -38.01 23.69 -25.68
CA ARG A 249 -37.28 24.16 -26.85
C ARG A 249 -35.88 24.59 -26.44
N ILE A 250 -34.86 24.26 -27.24
CA ILE A 250 -33.48 24.67 -26.95
C ILE A 250 -33.40 26.20 -26.86
N GLY A 251 -32.89 26.72 -25.75
CA GLY A 251 -32.78 28.15 -25.46
C GLY A 251 -34.00 28.77 -24.75
N ALA A 252 -35.06 28.01 -24.49
CA ALA A 252 -36.14 28.44 -23.60
C ALA A 252 -35.68 28.42 -22.13
N PRO A 253 -36.32 29.22 -21.24
CA PRO A 253 -36.11 29.10 -19.79
C PRO A 253 -36.33 27.67 -19.33
N ASP A 254 -35.36 27.12 -18.61
CA ASP A 254 -35.38 25.75 -18.12
C ASP A 254 -35.89 25.66 -16.67
N PRO A 255 -36.21 24.45 -16.17
CA PRO A 255 -36.78 24.26 -14.84
C PRO A 255 -35.81 24.56 -13.67
N THR A 256 -34.57 24.96 -13.97
CA THR A 256 -33.59 25.42 -12.97
C THR A 256 -33.54 26.96 -12.87
N ASP A 257 -34.18 27.67 -13.80
CA ASP A 257 -34.34 29.12 -13.76
C ASP A 257 -35.37 29.53 -12.69
N ALA A 258 -35.05 30.54 -11.88
CA ALA A 258 -35.94 31.08 -10.85
C ALA A 258 -37.27 31.64 -11.41
N SER A 259 -37.33 31.97 -12.70
CA SER A 259 -38.54 32.39 -13.40
C SER A 259 -39.55 31.26 -13.63
N TYR A 260 -39.17 29.99 -13.38
CA TYR A 260 -40.03 28.81 -13.49
C TYR A 260 -40.97 28.59 -12.28
N GLY A 261 -40.93 29.47 -11.28
CA GLY A 261 -41.85 29.51 -10.12
C GLY A 261 -41.47 28.57 -8.96
N ASP A 262 -42.43 28.22 -8.10
CA ASP A 262 -42.28 27.31 -6.93
C ASP A 262 -41.75 25.89 -7.27
N PHE A 263 -41.57 25.60 -8.57
CA PHE A 263 -41.06 24.33 -9.10
C PHE A 263 -39.55 24.34 -9.40
N ALA A 264 -38.90 25.50 -9.33
CA ALA A 264 -37.45 25.61 -9.47
C ALA A 264 -36.75 24.91 -8.29
N SER A 265 -36.06 23.79 -8.55
CA SER A 265 -35.36 23.08 -7.47
C SER A 265 -34.05 23.80 -7.15
N THR A 266 -33.86 24.18 -5.87
CA THR A 266 -32.57 24.61 -5.35
C THR A 266 -31.65 23.43 -4.99
N ASP A 267 -32.13 22.20 -5.19
CA ASP A 267 -31.40 20.96 -4.90
C ASP A 267 -30.25 20.79 -5.91
N SER A 268 -29.10 20.32 -5.43
CA SER A 268 -27.88 20.25 -6.23
C SER A 268 -27.70 18.92 -6.97
N GLU A 269 -28.41 17.87 -6.57
CA GLU A 269 -28.20 16.51 -7.07
C GLU A 269 -29.42 16.02 -7.86
N SER A 270 -29.22 15.70 -9.14
CA SER A 270 -30.24 15.11 -10.02
C SER A 270 -30.24 13.57 -10.01
N PHE A 271 -29.18 12.97 -9.47
CA PHE A 271 -28.97 11.52 -9.39
C PHE A 271 -28.09 11.16 -8.20
N ILE A 272 -28.49 10.13 -7.45
CA ILE A 272 -27.70 9.58 -6.35
C ILE A 272 -26.83 8.46 -6.90
N ASP A 273 -25.56 8.77 -7.06
CA ASP A 273 -24.58 7.83 -7.60
C ASP A 273 -24.15 6.78 -6.57
N GLY A 274 -24.40 5.52 -6.87
CA GLY A 274 -23.90 4.37 -6.10
C GLY A 274 -22.86 3.56 -6.85
N THR A 275 -22.26 4.14 -7.90
CA THR A 275 -21.10 3.60 -8.60
C THR A 275 -19.97 3.43 -7.59
N GLN A 276 -19.48 2.20 -7.46
CA GLN A 276 -18.46 1.88 -6.47
C GLN A 276 -17.61 0.70 -6.92
N THR A 277 -16.40 0.61 -6.43
CA THR A 277 -15.58 -0.60 -6.56
C THR A 277 -16.10 -1.73 -5.67
N ARG A 278 -15.86 -2.95 -6.15
CA ARG A 278 -15.89 -4.18 -5.38
C ARG A 278 -14.53 -4.84 -5.51
N VAL A 279 -13.90 -5.13 -4.38
CA VAL A 279 -12.56 -5.72 -4.34
C VAL A 279 -12.59 -7.05 -3.60
N GLN A 280 -11.84 -8.03 -4.09
CA GLN A 280 -11.66 -9.32 -3.44
C GLN A 280 -10.18 -9.68 -3.44
N ALA A 281 -9.67 -10.20 -2.33
CA ALA A 281 -8.31 -10.71 -2.24
C ALA A 281 -8.31 -12.23 -2.00
N HIS A 282 -7.42 -12.94 -2.69
CA HIS A 282 -7.03 -14.30 -2.36
C HIS A 282 -5.83 -14.26 -1.42
N VAL A 283 -6.01 -14.68 -0.17
CA VAL A 283 -4.99 -14.59 0.88
C VAL A 283 -4.43 -15.97 1.19
N GLN A 284 -3.12 -16.04 1.44
CA GLN A 284 -2.44 -17.26 1.86
C GLN A 284 -3.19 -17.99 3.00
N ASP A 285 -3.38 -19.29 2.82
CA ASP A 285 -4.06 -20.21 3.75
C ASP A 285 -5.52 -19.86 4.06
N ILE A 286 -6.11 -18.86 3.39
CA ILE A 286 -7.50 -18.43 3.54
C ILE A 286 -8.27 -18.63 2.21
N GLY A 287 -7.62 -18.37 1.09
CA GLY A 287 -8.26 -18.34 -0.22
C GLY A 287 -8.96 -17.01 -0.50
N TRP A 288 -9.93 -17.03 -1.41
CA TRP A 288 -10.75 -15.86 -1.76
C TRP A 288 -11.63 -15.43 -0.58
N GLN A 289 -11.43 -14.21 -0.08
CA GLN A 289 -12.28 -13.60 0.94
C GLN A 289 -13.57 -13.02 0.34
N GLY A 290 -14.50 -12.52 1.16
CA GLY A 290 -15.69 -11.82 0.65
C GLY A 290 -15.35 -10.53 -0.13
N TRP A 291 -16.24 -10.12 -1.03
CA TRP A 291 -16.12 -8.82 -1.71
C TRP A 291 -16.30 -7.68 -0.70
N VAL A 292 -15.43 -6.68 -0.78
CA VAL A 292 -15.53 -5.44 -0.03
C VAL A 292 -15.79 -4.27 -0.97
N THR A 293 -16.35 -3.19 -0.42
CA THR A 293 -16.76 -2.00 -1.17
C THR A 293 -15.68 -0.91 -1.10
N ASP A 294 -15.94 0.26 -1.69
CA ASP A 294 -15.03 1.40 -1.71
C ASP A 294 -14.35 1.69 -0.37
N GLY A 295 -13.02 1.81 -0.44
CA GLY A 295 -12.14 2.17 0.66
C GLY A 295 -12.03 1.11 1.75
N LYS A 296 -12.79 0.01 1.68
CA LYS A 296 -12.71 -1.08 2.65
C LYS A 296 -11.51 -1.98 2.33
N THR A 297 -10.96 -2.58 3.39
CA THR A 297 -9.75 -3.42 3.30
C THR A 297 -10.07 -4.79 2.71
N ALA A 298 -9.49 -5.11 1.56
CA ALA A 298 -9.39 -6.48 1.05
C ALA A 298 -8.04 -7.08 1.45
N GLY A 299 -8.02 -8.27 2.03
CA GLY A 299 -6.81 -8.90 2.57
C GLY A 299 -6.81 -8.99 4.11
N THR A 300 -5.62 -8.98 4.71
CA THR A 300 -5.45 -8.98 6.17
C THR A 300 -4.32 -8.06 6.59
N THR A 301 -4.51 -7.28 7.65
CA THR A 301 -3.43 -6.53 8.30
C THR A 301 -3.01 -7.23 9.59
N GLY A 302 -1.73 -7.18 9.95
CA GLY A 302 -1.20 -7.70 11.22
C GLY A 302 -1.18 -9.24 11.38
N ARG A 303 -1.66 -10.00 10.40
CA ARG A 303 -1.71 -11.47 10.45
C ARG A 303 -0.54 -12.17 9.75
N SER A 304 0.37 -11.40 9.15
CA SER A 304 1.51 -11.91 8.39
C SER A 304 1.13 -12.86 7.24
N LYS A 305 -0.02 -12.63 6.59
CA LYS A 305 -0.48 -13.41 5.43
C LYS A 305 -0.38 -12.56 4.17
N ARG A 306 0.25 -13.11 3.12
CA ARG A 306 0.35 -12.46 1.79
C ARG A 306 -0.98 -12.52 1.04
N ILE A 307 -1.25 -11.50 0.24
CA ILE A 307 -2.16 -11.60 -0.91
C ILE A 307 -1.43 -12.35 -2.03
N GLU A 308 -2.14 -13.25 -2.70
CA GLU A 308 -1.66 -14.02 -3.86
C GLU A 308 -2.40 -13.64 -5.15
N ALA A 309 -3.67 -13.21 -5.06
CA ALA A 309 -4.45 -12.70 -6.20
C ALA A 309 -5.47 -11.62 -5.79
N ILE A 310 -5.85 -10.74 -6.72
CA ILE A 310 -6.81 -9.64 -6.54
C ILE A 310 -7.84 -9.64 -7.67
N ARG A 311 -9.12 -9.44 -7.33
CA ARG A 311 -10.20 -9.09 -8.26
C ARG A 311 -10.71 -7.68 -7.94
N VAL A 312 -10.96 -6.92 -8.99
CA VAL A 312 -11.59 -5.60 -8.91
C VAL A 312 -12.70 -5.55 -9.95
N LYS A 313 -13.87 -5.04 -9.59
CA LYS A 313 -14.95 -4.70 -10.52
C LYS A 313 -15.62 -3.42 -10.10
N VAL A 314 -16.28 -2.73 -11.03
CA VAL A 314 -17.17 -1.61 -10.71
C VAL A 314 -18.60 -2.13 -10.65
N ALA A 315 -19.34 -1.76 -9.62
CA ALA A 315 -20.74 -2.10 -9.42
C ALA A 315 -21.60 -0.84 -9.54
N ASN A 316 -22.82 -1.02 -10.06
CA ASN A 316 -23.83 0.03 -10.21
C ASN A 316 -23.44 1.22 -11.11
N ALA A 317 -22.39 1.07 -11.92
CA ALA A 317 -21.94 2.10 -12.86
C ALA A 317 -23.05 2.50 -13.84
N TYR A 318 -23.31 3.79 -13.98
CA TYR A 318 -24.20 4.36 -15.01
C TYR A 318 -23.50 4.69 -16.33
N ALA A 319 -22.17 4.56 -16.34
CA ALA A 319 -21.30 4.89 -17.47
C ALA A 319 -20.55 3.64 -17.95
N ASP A 320 -20.29 3.60 -19.26
CA ASP A 320 -19.58 2.50 -19.89
C ASP A 320 -18.08 2.52 -19.53
N GLY A 321 -17.49 1.34 -19.45
CA GLY A 321 -16.09 1.18 -19.10
C GLY A 321 -15.88 -0.02 -18.20
N ASP A 322 -14.61 -0.32 -17.96
CA ASP A 322 -14.20 -1.39 -17.07
C ASP A 322 -13.07 -0.93 -16.14
N VAL A 323 -12.84 -1.70 -15.09
CA VAL A 323 -11.65 -1.59 -14.25
C VAL A 323 -10.66 -2.69 -14.62
N GLU A 324 -9.41 -2.29 -14.81
CA GLU A 324 -8.31 -3.20 -15.07
C GLU A 324 -7.33 -3.18 -13.90
N VAL A 325 -6.83 -4.36 -13.53
CA VAL A 325 -5.81 -4.53 -12.49
C VAL A 325 -4.67 -5.40 -13.01
N ARG A 326 -3.43 -5.04 -12.67
CA ARG A 326 -2.27 -5.92 -12.85
C ARG A 326 -1.43 -5.98 -11.59
N ALA A 327 -0.68 -7.06 -11.43
CA ALA A 327 0.13 -7.33 -10.25
C ALA A 327 1.57 -7.64 -10.63
N HIS A 328 2.51 -7.18 -9.79
CA HIS A 328 3.87 -7.68 -9.74
C HIS A 328 3.93 -8.87 -8.78
N VAL A 329 4.19 -10.06 -9.31
CA VAL A 329 4.16 -11.32 -8.57
C VAL A 329 5.58 -11.85 -8.36
N GLN A 330 5.85 -12.38 -7.17
CA GLN A 330 7.14 -13.02 -6.85
C GLN A 330 7.57 -14.01 -7.94
N ASP A 331 8.83 -13.88 -8.39
CA ASP A 331 9.50 -14.70 -9.42
C ASP A 331 8.82 -14.68 -10.81
N ILE A 332 7.83 -13.82 -11.03
CA ILE A 332 7.11 -13.66 -12.30
C ILE A 332 7.28 -12.23 -12.83
N GLY A 333 7.26 -11.24 -11.93
CA GLY A 333 7.26 -9.83 -12.29
C GLY A 333 5.85 -9.31 -12.60
N TRP A 334 5.77 -8.21 -13.35
CA TRP A 334 4.50 -7.63 -13.79
C TRP A 334 3.78 -8.54 -14.78
N GLN A 335 2.53 -8.88 -14.47
CA GLN A 335 1.64 -9.59 -15.38
C GLN A 335 0.89 -8.63 -16.32
N GLY A 336 0.20 -9.18 -17.31
CA GLY A 336 -0.75 -8.41 -18.13
C GLY A 336 -1.94 -7.88 -17.32
N TRP A 337 -2.64 -6.91 -17.88
CA TRP A 337 -3.86 -6.34 -17.30
C TRP A 337 -4.99 -7.38 -17.30
N ALA A 338 -5.66 -7.53 -16.16
CA ALA A 338 -6.88 -8.31 -16.01
C ALA A 338 -8.07 -7.36 -15.89
N THR A 339 -9.12 -7.63 -16.67
CA THR A 339 -10.41 -6.93 -16.63
C THR A 339 -11.26 -7.36 -15.43
N SER A 340 -12.44 -6.77 -15.24
CA SER A 340 -13.35 -7.15 -14.15
C SER A 340 -13.83 -8.60 -14.17
N ALA A 341 -13.73 -9.27 -15.33
CA ALA A 341 -14.02 -10.70 -15.49
C ALA A 341 -12.88 -11.61 -14.96
N GLY A 342 -11.68 -11.07 -14.77
CA GLY A 342 -10.46 -11.80 -14.44
C GLY A 342 -9.93 -11.52 -13.03
N TYR A 343 -8.65 -11.85 -12.81
CA TYR A 343 -7.91 -11.50 -11.60
C TYR A 343 -6.43 -11.26 -11.92
N ALA A 344 -5.78 -10.40 -11.14
CA ALA A 344 -4.33 -10.26 -11.16
C ALA A 344 -3.70 -11.14 -10.07
N GLY A 345 -2.52 -11.70 -10.32
CA GLY A 345 -1.81 -12.58 -9.38
C GLY A 345 -1.86 -14.06 -9.75
N THR A 346 -1.72 -14.91 -8.74
CA THR A 346 -1.80 -16.37 -8.88
C THR A 346 -2.58 -17.00 -7.74
N THR A 347 -3.26 -18.11 -8.01
CA THR A 347 -3.90 -18.95 -7.00
C THR A 347 -3.20 -20.30 -6.96
N GLY A 348 -3.04 -20.89 -5.76
CA GLY A 348 -2.48 -22.24 -5.58
C GLY A 348 -0.97 -22.39 -5.84
N ARG A 349 -0.25 -21.32 -6.21
CA ARG A 349 1.20 -21.36 -6.50
C ARG A 349 2.08 -20.88 -5.35
N GLY A 350 1.47 -20.41 -4.26
CA GLY A 350 2.22 -19.92 -3.10
C GLY A 350 3.02 -18.63 -3.35
N LYS A 351 2.74 -17.89 -4.43
CA LYS A 351 3.47 -16.67 -4.81
C LYS A 351 2.75 -15.44 -4.29
N ARG A 352 3.49 -14.54 -3.61
CA ARG A 352 2.97 -13.25 -3.15
C ARG A 352 2.84 -12.25 -4.30
N ILE A 353 1.83 -11.39 -4.21
CA ILE A 353 1.85 -10.08 -4.87
C ILE A 353 2.74 -9.15 -4.05
N GLU A 354 3.56 -8.35 -4.75
CA GLU A 354 4.46 -7.35 -4.14
C GLU A 354 4.03 -5.92 -4.48
N ALA A 355 3.46 -5.70 -5.67
CA ALA A 355 2.90 -4.43 -6.11
C ALA A 355 1.68 -4.62 -7.02
N VAL A 356 0.88 -3.56 -7.17
CA VAL A 356 -0.35 -3.53 -7.95
C VAL A 356 -0.49 -2.21 -8.72
N GLU A 357 -1.16 -2.27 -9.86
CA GLU A 357 -1.69 -1.11 -10.56
C GLU A 357 -3.16 -1.34 -10.91
N VAL A 358 -3.97 -0.29 -10.81
CA VAL A 358 -5.40 -0.31 -11.11
C VAL A 358 -5.73 0.90 -11.98
N ARG A 359 -6.50 0.71 -13.04
CA ARG A 359 -6.97 1.81 -13.90
C ARG A 359 -8.39 1.58 -14.37
N LEU A 360 -9.07 2.66 -14.70
CA LEU A 360 -10.37 2.62 -15.37
C LEU A 360 -10.19 2.73 -16.88
N THR A 361 -11.20 2.31 -17.62
CA THR A 361 -11.29 2.43 -19.08
C THR A 361 -12.63 3.04 -19.47
N GLY A 362 -12.75 3.48 -20.72
CA GLY A 362 -13.99 4.05 -21.25
C GLY A 362 -14.42 5.33 -20.53
N GLU A 363 -15.73 5.52 -20.42
CA GLU A 363 -16.33 6.71 -19.83
C GLU A 363 -16.10 6.76 -18.31
N LEU A 364 -16.00 5.61 -17.63
CA LEU A 364 -15.60 5.55 -16.23
C LEU A 364 -14.25 6.24 -15.96
N ALA A 365 -13.27 6.11 -16.86
CA ALA A 365 -11.97 6.79 -16.71
C ALA A 365 -12.05 8.33 -16.87
N ARG A 366 -13.07 8.81 -17.60
CA ARG A 366 -13.33 10.24 -17.79
C ARG A 366 -14.03 10.84 -16.55
N LEU A 367 -14.91 10.07 -15.93
CA LEU A 367 -15.75 10.52 -14.82
C LEU A 367 -15.12 10.33 -13.45
N TYR A 368 -14.22 9.35 -13.29
CA TYR A 368 -13.61 9.02 -11.99
C TYR A 368 -12.09 8.92 -12.06
N ASP A 369 -11.49 9.14 -10.91
CA ASP A 369 -10.19 8.60 -10.54
C ASP A 369 -10.41 7.29 -9.76
N VAL A 370 -9.62 6.24 -10.06
CA VAL A 370 -9.55 5.06 -9.19
C VAL A 370 -8.36 5.17 -8.26
N TRP A 371 -8.62 5.43 -6.99
CA TRP A 371 -7.60 5.52 -5.95
C TRP A 371 -7.37 4.17 -5.28
N TYR A 372 -6.12 3.83 -5.02
CA TYR A 372 -5.75 2.61 -4.32
C TYR A 372 -4.47 2.77 -3.50
N ARG A 373 -4.33 1.95 -2.46
CA ARG A 373 -3.10 1.84 -1.68
C ARG A 373 -2.86 0.42 -1.21
N ALA A 374 -1.58 0.07 -1.09
CA ALA A 374 -1.13 -1.24 -0.61
C ALA A 374 -0.79 -1.19 0.88
N HIS A 375 -1.11 -2.25 1.62
CA HIS A 375 -0.50 -2.54 2.91
C HIS A 375 0.63 -3.55 2.71
N VAL A 376 1.87 -3.12 2.89
CA VAL A 376 3.06 -3.96 2.67
C VAL A 376 3.63 -4.43 4.00
N GLN A 377 4.10 -5.68 4.02
CA GLN A 377 4.81 -6.24 5.17
C GLN A 377 5.84 -5.25 5.71
N THR A 378 5.81 -5.06 7.04
CA THR A 378 6.74 -4.25 7.86
C THR A 378 6.79 -2.75 7.55
N ILE A 379 6.10 -2.30 6.50
CA ILE A 379 5.90 -0.88 6.19
C ILE A 379 4.54 -0.42 6.73
N GLY A 380 3.48 -1.20 6.50
CA GLY A 380 2.10 -0.81 6.77
C GLY A 380 1.41 -0.26 5.52
N TRP A 381 0.37 0.55 5.71
CA TRP A 381 -0.32 1.23 4.61
C TRP A 381 0.60 2.26 3.95
N MET A 382 0.89 2.07 2.67
CA MET A 382 1.61 3.02 1.84
C MET A 382 0.67 4.14 1.37
N ALA A 383 1.21 5.19 0.75
CA ALA A 383 0.40 6.30 0.28
C ALA A 383 -0.61 5.89 -0.80
N TRP A 384 -1.69 6.66 -0.90
CA TRP A 384 -2.64 6.56 -2.01
C TRP A 384 -1.97 6.90 -3.35
N THR A 385 -2.33 6.14 -4.37
CA THR A 385 -1.99 6.39 -5.77
C THR A 385 -3.25 6.19 -6.63
N LYS A 386 -3.22 6.57 -7.90
CA LYS A 386 -4.38 6.42 -8.78
C LYS A 386 -4.03 6.15 -10.24
N ASP A 387 -5.04 5.72 -10.99
CA ASP A 387 -5.07 5.72 -12.47
C ASP A 387 -3.84 5.08 -13.13
N GLY A 388 -3.47 3.89 -12.66
CA GLY A 388 -2.39 3.07 -13.23
C GLY A 388 -1.00 3.35 -12.64
N ALA A 389 -0.84 4.30 -11.73
CA ALA A 389 0.43 4.49 -11.03
C ALA A 389 0.68 3.38 -9.98
N SER A 390 1.89 2.87 -9.85
CA SER A 390 2.16 1.68 -9.02
C SER A 390 1.89 1.92 -7.52
N ALA A 391 1.45 0.87 -6.81
CA ALA A 391 1.37 0.80 -5.35
C ALA A 391 2.06 -0.46 -4.83
N GLY A 392 2.81 -0.37 -3.72
CA GLY A 392 3.51 -1.50 -3.11
C GLY A 392 5.02 -1.45 -3.31
N THR A 393 5.66 -2.61 -3.47
CA THR A 393 7.12 -2.69 -3.68
C THR A 393 7.50 -3.68 -4.78
N THR A 394 8.63 -3.46 -5.45
CA THR A 394 9.27 -4.48 -6.30
C THR A 394 10.70 -4.75 -5.84
N GLY A 395 11.18 -5.98 -5.99
CA GLY A 395 12.56 -6.36 -5.63
C GLY A 395 12.85 -6.43 -4.12
N ALA A 396 12.01 -5.84 -3.28
CA ALA A 396 12.20 -5.77 -1.82
C ALA A 396 11.86 -7.05 -1.08
N SER A 397 11.25 -8.02 -1.78
CA SER A 397 10.55 -9.15 -1.16
C SER A 397 9.45 -8.75 -0.18
N GLY A 398 8.99 -7.49 -0.22
CA GLY A 398 7.88 -6.98 0.58
C GLY A 398 6.56 -7.53 0.03
N ARG A 399 5.95 -8.48 0.75
CA ARG A 399 4.61 -8.98 0.39
C ARG A 399 3.56 -7.91 0.64
N MET A 400 2.61 -7.77 -0.29
CA MET A 400 1.33 -7.13 0.01
C MET A 400 0.50 -8.04 0.92
N GLU A 401 -0.10 -7.48 1.95
CA GLU A 401 -0.97 -8.18 2.90
C GLU A 401 -2.43 -7.72 2.79
N ALA A 402 -2.65 -6.45 2.38
CA ALA A 402 -3.96 -5.90 2.12
C ALA A 402 -3.93 -4.82 1.02
N ILE A 403 -5.09 -4.49 0.46
CA ILE A 403 -5.32 -3.39 -0.48
C ILE A 403 -6.63 -2.66 -0.12
N GLN A 404 -6.66 -1.36 -0.37
CA GLN A 404 -7.89 -0.57 -0.44
C GLN A 404 -7.99 0.04 -1.84
N VAL A 405 -9.20 0.04 -2.41
CA VAL A 405 -9.52 0.68 -3.69
C VAL A 405 -10.82 1.46 -3.49
N LEU A 406 -10.93 2.65 -4.08
CA LEU A 406 -12.18 3.41 -4.16
C LEU A 406 -12.24 4.26 -5.42
N LEU A 407 -13.46 4.63 -5.81
CA LEU A 407 -13.70 5.64 -6.83
C LEU A 407 -13.86 7.01 -6.17
N VAL A 408 -13.38 8.03 -6.87
CA VAL A 408 -13.55 9.45 -6.54
C VAL A 408 -13.90 10.16 -7.84
N HIS A 409 -14.87 11.09 -7.84
CA HIS A 409 -15.19 11.80 -9.08
C HIS A 409 -14.00 12.62 -9.56
N LYS A 410 -13.87 12.76 -10.88
CA LYS A 410 -12.76 13.50 -11.50
C LYS A 410 -12.78 14.94 -10.99
N GLY A 411 -11.63 15.39 -10.46
CA GLY A 411 -11.47 16.74 -9.94
C GLY A 411 -11.80 16.90 -8.45
N GLU A 412 -12.34 15.89 -7.80
CA GLU A 412 -12.49 15.89 -6.35
C GLU A 412 -11.16 15.62 -5.62
N SER A 413 -11.17 15.87 -4.31
CA SER A 413 -9.98 15.73 -3.47
C SER A 413 -9.55 14.27 -3.31
N ALA A 414 -8.24 14.06 -3.20
CA ALA A 414 -7.69 12.74 -2.89
C ALA A 414 -8.24 12.20 -1.55
N PRO A 415 -8.32 10.86 -1.39
CA PRO A 415 -8.73 10.25 -0.13
C PRO A 415 -7.82 10.67 1.05
N SER A 416 -8.39 10.69 2.27
CA SER A 416 -7.63 11.04 3.47
C SER A 416 -6.35 10.22 3.63
N ALA A 417 -5.28 10.89 4.04
CA ALA A 417 -4.01 10.26 4.37
C ALA A 417 -4.02 9.50 5.71
N ASP A 418 -5.13 9.53 6.44
CA ASP A 418 -5.27 8.84 7.71
C ASP A 418 -4.91 7.34 7.59
N GLY A 419 -4.09 6.91 8.54
CA GLY A 419 -3.60 5.54 8.63
C GLY A 419 -2.46 5.19 7.67
N GLN A 420 -1.98 6.11 6.82
CA GLN A 420 -0.75 5.90 6.04
C GLN A 420 0.48 5.87 6.98
N ALA A 421 1.38 4.91 6.74
CA ALA A 421 2.66 4.81 7.41
C ALA A 421 3.77 5.56 6.64
N THR A 422 3.54 5.92 5.37
CA THR A 422 4.49 6.62 4.52
C THR A 422 3.80 7.42 3.42
N GLU A 423 4.41 8.54 3.03
CA GLU A 423 4.04 9.39 1.89
C GLU A 423 4.38 8.81 0.51
N ILE A 424 4.99 7.61 0.47
CA ILE A 424 5.38 6.95 -0.77
C ILE A 424 4.40 5.82 -1.06
N SER A 425 3.80 5.81 -2.24
CA SER A 425 2.88 4.76 -2.68
C SER A 425 3.61 3.54 -3.23
N PHE A 426 4.80 3.75 -3.80
CA PHE A 426 5.59 2.71 -4.45
C PHE A 426 7.09 2.95 -4.42
N PHE A 427 7.86 1.87 -4.30
CA PHE A 427 9.28 1.87 -4.63
C PHE A 427 9.78 0.49 -5.10
N SER A 428 10.85 0.53 -5.88
CA SER A 428 11.69 -0.60 -6.25
C SER A 428 12.89 -0.72 -5.30
N THR A 429 13.38 -1.94 -5.05
CA THR A 429 14.64 -2.10 -4.34
C THR A 429 15.81 -1.73 -5.24
N PRO A 430 16.68 -0.80 -4.80
CA PRO A 430 17.91 -0.51 -5.52
C PRO A 430 18.87 -1.69 -5.46
N ASP A 431 19.60 -1.90 -6.55
CA ASP A 431 20.73 -2.82 -6.60
C ASP A 431 21.91 -2.24 -5.81
N VAL A 432 22.58 -3.05 -4.96
CA VAL A 432 23.89 -2.67 -4.41
C VAL A 432 25.00 -3.23 -5.28
N ILE A 433 25.71 -2.35 -5.97
CA ILE A 433 26.86 -2.71 -6.80
C ILE A 433 28.15 -2.32 -6.08
N TYR A 434 29.09 -3.26 -5.97
CA TYR A 434 30.35 -3.04 -5.29
C TYR A 434 31.54 -3.75 -5.95
N THR A 435 32.74 -3.19 -5.78
CA THR A 435 33.99 -3.74 -6.30
C THR A 435 35.06 -3.77 -5.22
N ALA A 436 35.99 -4.72 -5.35
CA ALA A 436 37.15 -4.86 -4.49
C ALA A 436 38.43 -4.59 -5.29
N HIS A 437 39.37 -3.88 -4.67
CA HIS A 437 40.76 -3.82 -5.10
C HIS A 437 41.61 -4.70 -4.19
N SER A 438 42.16 -5.79 -4.72
CA SER A 438 42.98 -6.75 -3.96
C SER A 438 44.44 -6.65 -4.33
N LYS A 439 45.31 -6.90 -3.34
CA LYS A 439 46.75 -7.05 -3.56
C LYS A 439 47.05 -8.03 -4.70
N ASP A 440 48.00 -7.65 -5.57
CA ASP A 440 48.50 -8.43 -6.71
C ASP A 440 47.41 -8.81 -7.75
N VAL A 441 46.23 -8.21 -7.67
CA VAL A 441 45.09 -8.41 -8.61
C VAL A 441 44.62 -7.10 -9.19
N GLY A 442 44.56 -6.05 -8.37
CA GLY A 442 43.94 -4.79 -8.76
C GLY A 442 42.43 -4.78 -8.55
N TRP A 443 41.74 -3.88 -9.25
CA TRP A 443 40.28 -3.80 -9.26
C TRP A 443 39.67 -5.03 -9.94
N GLN A 444 38.78 -5.71 -9.23
CA GLN A 444 38.01 -6.83 -9.74
C GLN A 444 36.65 -6.38 -10.31
N GLY A 445 36.02 -7.25 -11.11
CA GLY A 445 34.70 -6.98 -11.68
C GLY A 445 33.61 -6.73 -10.62
N ALA A 446 32.62 -5.92 -10.98
CA ALA A 446 31.50 -5.56 -10.12
C ALA A 446 30.75 -6.79 -9.59
N ARG A 447 30.28 -6.66 -8.36
CA ARG A 447 29.45 -7.63 -7.64
C ARG A 447 28.15 -6.96 -7.24
N LYS A 448 27.11 -7.76 -7.16
CA LYS A 448 25.75 -7.33 -6.86
C LYS A 448 25.20 -8.15 -5.69
N ASP A 449 24.49 -7.48 -4.78
CA ASP A 449 23.59 -8.05 -3.77
C ASP A 449 24.03 -9.39 -3.15
N GLY A 450 25.05 -9.32 -2.30
CA GLY A 450 25.53 -10.44 -1.49
C GLY A 450 26.56 -11.35 -2.18
N ALA A 451 26.87 -11.11 -3.45
CA ALA A 451 27.97 -11.79 -4.14
C ALA A 451 29.35 -11.44 -3.54
N THR A 452 30.30 -12.38 -3.55
CA THR A 452 31.63 -12.14 -2.97
C THR A 452 32.47 -11.18 -3.82
N ALA A 453 32.92 -10.07 -3.23
CA ALA A 453 33.96 -9.19 -3.78
C ALA A 453 35.28 -9.40 -3.03
N GLY A 454 36.40 -9.53 -3.72
CA GLY A 454 37.70 -9.89 -3.13
C GLY A 454 38.09 -11.34 -3.38
N THR A 455 38.95 -11.88 -2.51
CA THR A 455 39.38 -13.29 -2.53
C THR A 455 39.27 -13.90 -1.13
N THR A 456 39.11 -15.21 -1.01
CA THR A 456 39.04 -15.90 0.28
C THR A 456 40.19 -16.89 0.40
N GLY A 457 41.02 -16.77 1.44
CA GLY A 457 42.07 -17.76 1.75
C GLY A 457 43.28 -17.76 0.80
N GLN A 458 43.38 -16.77 -0.10
CA GLN A 458 44.48 -16.65 -1.06
C GLN A 458 45.61 -15.72 -0.57
N SER A 459 45.53 -15.21 0.67
CA SER A 459 46.47 -14.22 1.22
C SER A 459 46.54 -12.92 0.40
N ARG A 460 45.47 -12.60 -0.34
CA ARG A 460 45.34 -11.36 -1.13
C ARG A 460 44.38 -10.40 -0.42
N ARG A 461 44.95 -9.62 0.49
CA ARG A 461 44.24 -8.58 1.25
C ARG A 461 43.55 -7.57 0.34
N LEU A 462 42.43 -7.03 0.81
CA LEU A 462 41.81 -5.83 0.24
C LEU A 462 42.70 -4.62 0.51
N GLU A 463 42.72 -3.69 -0.45
CA GLU A 463 43.39 -2.39 -0.33
C GLU A 463 42.40 -1.25 -0.51
N ALA A 464 41.38 -1.41 -1.35
CA ALA A 464 40.29 -0.46 -1.53
C ALA A 464 38.97 -1.12 -1.95
N MET A 465 37.87 -0.37 -1.88
CA MET A 465 36.53 -0.77 -2.33
C MET A 465 35.72 0.40 -2.89
N THR A 466 34.74 0.10 -3.73
CA THR A 466 33.63 1.01 -4.08
C THR A 466 32.30 0.32 -3.84
N ILE A 467 31.28 1.09 -3.45
CA ILE A 467 29.90 0.64 -3.22
C ILE A 467 28.97 1.72 -3.75
N LYS A 468 27.98 1.37 -4.57
CA LYS A 468 26.98 2.30 -5.10
C LYS A 468 25.61 1.64 -5.18
N LEU A 469 24.57 2.45 -5.11
CA LEU A 469 23.20 2.00 -5.41
C LEU A 469 22.82 2.33 -6.86
N THR A 470 22.26 1.37 -7.59
CA THR A 470 21.76 1.54 -8.97
C THR A 470 20.33 1.00 -9.12
N GLY A 471 19.76 1.11 -10.33
CA GLY A 471 18.43 0.53 -10.61
C GLY A 471 17.29 1.21 -9.87
N ARG A 472 17.39 2.52 -9.65
CA ARG A 472 16.35 3.31 -8.96
C ARG A 472 15.48 3.98 -10.01
N GLU A 473 14.24 3.53 -10.15
CA GLU A 473 13.22 4.16 -11.00
C GLU A 473 12.23 5.01 -10.17
N ASP A 474 12.41 5.04 -8.84
CA ASP A 474 11.47 5.62 -7.88
C ASP A 474 11.99 6.91 -7.20
N ALA A 475 11.10 7.51 -6.40
CA ALA A 475 11.33 8.75 -5.67
C ALA A 475 12.11 8.58 -4.35
N LEU A 476 12.74 7.43 -4.07
CA LEU A 476 13.48 7.24 -2.81
C LEU A 476 14.80 8.03 -2.82
N SER A 477 14.77 9.21 -2.19
CA SER A 477 15.96 10.04 -1.98
C SER A 477 17.01 9.35 -1.09
N GLY A 478 18.27 9.78 -1.22
CA GLY A 478 19.39 9.28 -0.42
C GLY A 478 20.36 8.40 -1.19
N GLY A 479 21.27 7.73 -0.48
CA GLY A 479 22.33 6.93 -1.10
C GLY A 479 23.01 5.98 -0.12
N ILE A 480 24.19 5.50 -0.50
CA ILE A 480 25.04 4.67 0.34
C ILE A 480 26.34 5.41 0.67
N SER A 481 26.72 5.37 1.95
CA SER A 481 27.95 5.97 2.45
C SER A 481 28.77 4.91 3.20
N TYR A 482 30.07 4.92 3.00
CA TYR A 482 30.97 3.92 3.55
C TYR A 482 32.35 4.48 3.82
N ARG A 483 33.11 3.80 4.68
CA ARG A 483 34.50 4.14 4.98
C ARG A 483 35.30 2.91 5.34
N SER A 484 36.62 3.04 5.24
CA SER A 484 37.57 1.95 5.48
C SER A 484 38.52 2.30 6.62
N HIS A 485 38.90 1.27 7.39
CA HIS A 485 39.99 1.31 8.35
C HIS A 485 41.23 0.69 7.71
N VAL A 486 42.25 1.52 7.46
CA VAL A 486 43.45 1.16 6.71
C VAL A 486 44.65 1.04 7.64
N GLN A 487 45.48 0.03 7.42
CA GLN A 487 46.72 -0.19 8.18
C GLN A 487 47.58 1.08 8.26
N GLY A 488 47.94 1.48 9.50
CA GLY A 488 48.80 2.63 9.77
C GLY A 488 48.16 4.00 9.48
N THR A 489 46.89 4.02 9.08
CA THR A 489 46.11 5.25 8.84
C THR A 489 44.89 5.32 9.75
N GLY A 490 44.28 4.17 10.07
CA GLY A 490 43.05 4.12 10.85
C GLY A 490 41.81 4.34 9.98
N TRP A 491 40.73 4.84 10.60
CA TRP A 491 39.50 5.18 9.89
C TRP A 491 39.71 6.39 8.97
N GLN A 492 39.40 6.21 7.69
CA GLN A 492 39.30 7.30 6.72
C GLN A 492 37.92 7.98 6.79
N ASP A 493 37.78 9.11 6.10
CA ASP A 493 36.52 9.82 5.95
C ASP A 493 35.46 8.96 5.25
N TRP A 494 34.20 9.31 5.48
CA TRP A 494 33.07 8.74 4.77
C TRP A 494 33.07 9.20 3.33
N VAL A 495 32.95 8.25 2.42
CA VAL A 495 32.73 8.49 1.00
C VAL A 495 31.31 8.05 0.62
N SER A 496 30.85 8.48 -0.56
CA SER A 496 29.49 8.23 -1.05
C SER A 496 29.51 7.55 -2.42
N ASP A 497 28.46 6.77 -2.70
CA ASP A 497 28.07 6.21 -4.01
C ASP A 497 29.19 6.15 -5.07
N GLY A 498 29.91 5.03 -5.09
CA GLY A 498 30.89 4.69 -6.12
C GLY A 498 32.29 5.28 -5.90
N SER A 499 32.46 6.18 -4.93
CA SER A 499 33.77 6.74 -4.57
C SER A 499 34.71 5.70 -3.96
N VAL A 500 36.02 5.87 -4.09
CA VAL A 500 36.98 4.89 -3.54
C VAL A 500 37.14 5.07 -2.03
N ALA A 501 36.98 4.00 -1.26
CA ALA A 501 37.38 3.91 0.14
C ALA A 501 38.58 2.96 0.27
N GLY A 502 39.62 3.35 1.00
CA GLY A 502 40.89 2.62 1.10
C GLY A 502 42.04 3.31 0.38
N THR A 503 43.01 2.54 -0.08
CA THR A 503 44.18 3.03 -0.82
C THR A 503 44.50 2.13 -2.00
N THR A 504 44.97 2.70 -3.11
CA THR A 504 45.50 1.95 -4.25
C THR A 504 46.99 2.24 -4.40
N GLY A 505 47.81 1.23 -4.68
CA GLY A 505 49.25 1.39 -4.94
C GLY A 505 50.13 1.69 -3.73
N GLN A 506 49.57 1.84 -2.53
CA GLN A 506 50.33 2.15 -1.30
C GLN A 506 50.74 0.91 -0.50
N SER A 507 50.39 -0.29 -0.97
CA SER A 507 50.64 -1.57 -0.27
C SER A 507 50.09 -1.63 1.17
N LYS A 508 49.03 -0.86 1.47
CA LYS A 508 48.36 -0.86 2.78
C LYS A 508 47.11 -1.72 2.72
N ARG A 509 46.94 -2.59 3.72
CA ARG A 509 45.75 -3.44 3.83
C ARG A 509 44.57 -2.68 4.42
N LEU A 510 43.38 -3.06 3.97
CA LEU A 510 42.11 -2.76 4.61
C LEU A 510 41.90 -3.77 5.74
N GLU A 511 41.61 -3.30 6.94
CA GLU A 511 41.43 -4.14 8.14
C GLU A 511 39.96 -4.25 8.55
N ALA A 512 39.19 -3.18 8.35
CA ALA A 512 37.76 -3.12 8.60
C ALA A 512 37.06 -2.08 7.72
N PHE A 513 35.73 -2.13 7.64
CA PHE A 513 34.91 -1.13 6.97
C PHE A 513 33.53 -0.96 7.62
N GLN A 514 32.88 0.16 7.33
CA GLN A 514 31.52 0.48 7.75
C GLN A 514 30.72 0.95 6.53
N VAL A 515 29.44 0.60 6.47
CA VAL A 515 28.51 0.97 5.39
C VAL A 515 27.18 1.39 6.00
N ARG A 516 26.62 2.52 5.55
CA ARG A 516 25.32 3.04 6.01
C ARG A 516 24.54 3.62 4.83
N LEU A 517 23.22 3.61 4.96
CA LEU A 517 22.33 4.32 4.04
C LEU A 517 22.09 5.76 4.52
N THR A 518 21.71 6.63 3.59
CA THR A 518 21.33 8.02 3.84
C THR A 518 19.96 8.33 3.22
N GLY A 519 19.30 9.42 3.60
CA GLY A 519 18.05 9.88 2.99
C GLY A 519 16.82 8.99 3.27
N ALA A 520 15.83 9.00 2.38
CA ALA A 520 14.59 8.25 2.55
C ALA A 520 14.81 6.73 2.50
N ILE A 521 15.74 6.24 1.66
CA ILE A 521 16.01 4.80 1.54
C ILE A 521 16.42 4.16 2.88
N SER A 522 17.12 4.88 3.77
CA SER A 522 17.49 4.34 5.08
C SER A 522 16.31 4.12 6.03
N LYS A 523 15.12 4.61 5.70
CA LYS A 523 13.89 4.36 6.47
C LYS A 523 13.23 3.02 6.12
N PHE A 524 13.51 2.50 4.92
CA PHE A 524 12.88 1.28 4.41
C PHE A 524 13.85 0.11 4.37
N PHE A 525 15.14 0.35 4.21
CA PHE A 525 16.14 -0.71 4.07
C PHE A 525 17.20 -0.70 5.15
N ASP A 526 17.64 -1.89 5.52
CA ASP A 526 18.91 -2.13 6.19
C ASP A 526 19.97 -2.47 5.13
N VAL A 527 21.16 -1.87 5.25
CA VAL A 527 22.33 -2.34 4.50
C VAL A 527 23.05 -3.39 5.36
N MET A 528 23.05 -4.63 4.89
CA MET A 528 23.73 -5.76 5.51
C MET A 528 25.07 -6.00 4.82
N TYR A 529 26.15 -6.18 5.57
CA TYR A 529 27.47 -6.48 5.03
C TYR A 529 28.33 -7.33 5.96
N GLN A 530 29.32 -8.04 5.41
CA GLN A 530 30.26 -8.86 6.19
C GLN A 530 31.64 -8.86 5.54
N ALA A 531 32.66 -9.16 6.34
CA ALA A 531 34.05 -9.31 5.90
C ALA A 531 34.50 -10.77 6.02
N HIS A 532 35.33 -11.21 5.07
CA HIS A 532 36.21 -12.35 5.24
C HIS A 532 37.55 -11.85 5.74
N VAL A 533 37.96 -12.27 6.94
CA VAL A 533 39.19 -11.80 7.57
C VAL A 533 40.25 -12.90 7.54
N GLN A 534 41.49 -12.50 7.26
CA GLN A 534 42.66 -13.35 7.28
C GLN A 534 42.73 -14.17 8.58
N ASN A 535 42.95 -15.48 8.45
CA ASN A 535 43.03 -16.46 9.56
C ASN A 535 41.79 -16.55 10.46
N VAL A 536 40.67 -15.95 10.05
CA VAL A 536 39.38 -15.98 10.78
C VAL A 536 38.29 -16.58 9.89
N GLY A 537 38.26 -16.20 8.61
CA GLY A 537 37.19 -16.57 7.68
C GLY A 537 36.09 -15.51 7.60
N TRP A 538 34.91 -15.90 7.11
CA TRP A 538 33.73 -15.04 7.09
C TRP A 538 33.26 -14.75 8.52
N GLN A 539 33.15 -13.46 8.85
CA GLN A 539 32.52 -12.99 10.08
C GLN A 539 31.01 -12.84 9.88
N SER A 540 30.24 -12.78 10.98
CA SER A 540 28.79 -12.54 10.95
C SER A 540 28.43 -11.28 10.15
N TRP A 541 27.22 -11.28 9.57
CA TRP A 541 26.67 -10.08 8.94
C TRP A 541 26.45 -8.98 9.98
N VAL A 542 26.93 -7.79 9.67
CA VAL A 542 26.66 -6.56 10.41
C VAL A 542 25.80 -5.63 9.55
N SER A 543 25.26 -4.57 10.15
CA SER A 543 24.40 -3.63 9.43
C SER A 543 24.64 -2.17 9.80
N ASN A 544 24.20 -1.26 8.93
CA ASN A 544 23.95 0.15 9.25
C ASN A 544 25.05 0.85 10.08
N GLY A 545 26.27 0.89 9.56
CA GLY A 545 27.40 1.57 10.17
C GLY A 545 28.15 0.75 11.22
N GLN A 546 27.76 -0.49 11.50
CA GLN A 546 28.55 -1.40 12.34
C GLN A 546 29.87 -1.82 11.66
N VAL A 547 30.86 -2.24 12.45
CA VAL A 547 32.18 -2.57 11.91
C VAL A 547 32.18 -4.00 11.35
N ALA A 548 32.54 -4.16 10.07
CA ALA A 548 32.91 -5.44 9.49
C ALA A 548 34.44 -5.52 9.36
N GLY A 549 35.07 -6.61 9.81
CA GLY A 549 36.52 -6.76 9.86
C GLY A 549 37.09 -6.69 11.29
N THR A 550 38.33 -6.22 11.42
CA THR A 550 38.98 -6.06 12.72
C THR A 550 39.65 -4.69 12.86
N VAL A 551 39.57 -4.12 14.07
CA VAL A 551 40.29 -2.89 14.44
C VAL A 551 41.34 -3.25 15.48
N GLY A 552 42.60 -2.85 15.26
CA GLY A 552 43.69 -3.03 16.23
C GLY A 552 44.27 -4.46 16.34
N ARG A 553 43.80 -5.41 15.53
CA ARG A 553 44.33 -6.80 15.49
C ARG A 553 45.35 -7.05 14.40
N ALA A 554 45.62 -6.05 13.55
CA ALA A 554 46.52 -6.16 12.41
C ALA A 554 46.17 -7.26 11.38
N LEU A 555 44.91 -7.72 11.33
CA LEU A 555 44.44 -8.72 10.37
C LEU A 555 43.85 -8.05 9.14
N ALA A 556 44.15 -8.59 7.96
CA ALA A 556 43.60 -8.12 6.70
C ALA A 556 42.16 -8.59 6.47
N ALA A 557 41.31 -7.72 5.97
CA ALA A 557 40.13 -8.14 5.22
C ALA A 557 40.57 -8.64 3.83
N GLU A 558 40.03 -9.75 3.35
CA GLU A 558 40.37 -10.36 2.05
C GLU A 558 39.20 -10.32 1.06
N ALA A 559 37.96 -10.36 1.57
CA ALA A 559 36.74 -10.24 0.79
C ALA A 559 35.61 -9.60 1.60
N PHE A 560 34.57 -9.16 0.92
CA PHE A 560 33.35 -8.65 1.53
C PHE A 560 32.10 -8.94 0.68
N LYS A 561 30.93 -8.83 1.33
CA LYS A 561 29.60 -8.92 0.73
C LYS A 561 28.73 -7.79 1.25
N VAL A 562 27.84 -7.26 0.41
CA VAL A 562 26.89 -6.18 0.77
C VAL A 562 25.54 -6.47 0.12
N LYS A 563 24.43 -6.26 0.82
CA LYS A 563 23.07 -6.36 0.27
C LYS A 563 22.11 -5.43 1.00
N LEU A 564 21.01 -5.05 0.34
CA LEU A 564 19.87 -4.42 1.02
C LEU A 564 18.87 -5.48 1.49
N VAL A 565 18.20 -5.16 2.59
CA VAL A 565 17.08 -5.95 3.13
C VAL A 565 15.99 -4.97 3.55
N LEU A 566 14.73 -5.25 3.21
CA LEU A 566 13.62 -4.45 3.71
C LEU A 566 13.57 -4.55 5.25
N LYS A 567 13.53 -3.40 5.93
CA LYS A 567 13.51 -3.32 7.39
C LYS A 567 12.35 -4.13 7.95
N GLY A 568 12.65 -4.97 8.93
CA GLY A 568 11.67 -5.83 9.59
C GLY A 568 11.20 -7.04 8.76
N ALA A 569 11.54 -7.14 7.47
CA ALA A 569 11.16 -8.30 6.66
C ALA A 569 11.97 -9.53 7.10
N SER A 570 11.28 -10.50 7.71
CA SER A 570 11.88 -11.75 8.17
C SER A 570 12.24 -12.67 6.98
N SER A 571 13.33 -12.35 6.28
CA SER A 571 14.11 -13.31 5.48
C SER A 571 15.51 -12.78 5.18
N VAL A 572 16.19 -12.22 6.17
CA VAL A 572 17.61 -12.46 6.33
C VAL A 572 17.81 -12.79 7.79
N VAL A 573 18.24 -14.03 8.01
CA VAL A 573 19.05 -14.44 9.15
C VAL A 573 19.99 -13.28 9.45
N ALA A 574 19.65 -12.48 10.46
CA ALA A 574 20.69 -12.06 11.37
C ALA A 574 21.19 -13.35 12.03
N SER A 575 22.00 -14.10 11.29
CA SER A 575 22.95 -15.02 11.87
C SER A 575 23.88 -14.14 12.72
N GLY A 576 23.50 -13.99 13.99
CA GLY A 576 24.27 -13.36 15.04
C GLY A 576 24.10 -11.85 15.09
N LEU A 577 23.07 -11.36 15.78
CA LEU A 577 23.16 -10.04 16.42
C LEU A 577 24.07 -10.18 17.64
N ASP A 578 25.36 -10.34 17.35
CA ASP A 578 26.42 -10.48 18.34
C ASP A 578 26.65 -9.15 19.06
N TYR A 579 27.03 -9.23 20.35
CA TYR A 579 27.78 -8.31 21.24
C TYR A 579 28.02 -6.83 20.87
N CYS A 580 28.31 -6.52 19.61
CA CYS A 580 28.68 -5.20 19.11
C CYS A 580 27.60 -4.15 19.40
N TRP A 581 26.32 -4.53 19.36
CA TRP A 581 25.22 -3.59 19.63
C TRP A 581 25.19 -3.13 21.09
N LEU A 582 25.48 -4.01 22.06
CA LEU A 582 25.50 -3.65 23.48
C LEU A 582 26.67 -2.69 23.76
N LYS A 583 27.85 -2.97 23.20
CA LYS A 583 29.05 -2.13 23.37
C LYS A 583 28.96 -0.78 22.65
N SER A 584 28.25 -0.69 21.53
CA SER A 584 28.07 0.55 20.77
C SER A 584 26.79 1.31 21.11
N SER A 585 25.94 0.74 21.97
CA SER A 585 24.71 1.39 22.42
C SER A 585 25.07 2.56 23.31
N GLN A 586 24.58 3.76 22.97
CA GLN A 586 24.63 4.91 23.88
C GLN A 586 23.94 4.63 25.22
N TYR A 587 23.11 3.59 25.28
CA TYR A 587 22.39 3.18 26.46
C TYR A 587 23.21 2.22 27.33
N TRP A 588 24.40 1.76 26.97
CA TRP A 588 25.24 0.92 27.83
C TRP A 588 26.56 1.59 28.20
N SER A 589 26.82 1.77 29.49
CA SER A 589 28.02 2.42 30.03
C SER A 589 28.88 1.49 30.90
N GLY A 590 28.48 0.23 31.08
CA GLY A 590 29.18 -0.75 31.91
C GLY A 590 30.27 -1.50 31.15
N THR A 591 31.18 -2.15 31.88
CA THR A 591 32.20 -3.03 31.29
C THR A 591 31.54 -4.24 30.65
N VAL A 592 31.93 -4.55 29.42
CA VAL A 592 31.48 -5.75 28.71
C VAL A 592 32.68 -6.59 28.27
N LYS A 593 32.57 -7.90 28.40
CA LYS A 593 33.59 -8.89 28.02
C LYS A 593 33.02 -9.87 26.98
N VAL A 594 33.88 -10.37 26.09
CA VAL A 594 33.56 -11.49 25.20
C VAL A 594 34.53 -12.60 25.48
N LEU A 595 34.00 -13.77 25.85
CA LEU A 595 34.78 -14.98 26.01
C LEU A 595 33.92 -16.15 25.55
N LEU A 596 33.87 -16.34 24.23
CA LEU A 596 32.94 -17.28 23.64
C LEU A 596 33.33 -18.73 23.97
N MET A 597 32.31 -19.53 24.27
CA MET A 597 32.39 -20.96 24.42
C MET A 597 32.83 -21.59 23.08
N ASN A 598 33.68 -22.60 23.19
CA ASN A 598 34.16 -23.40 22.07
C ASN A 598 33.49 -24.80 22.02
N LYS A 599 32.69 -25.15 23.03
CA LYS A 599 31.93 -26.40 23.14
C LYS A 599 30.77 -26.25 24.15
N HIS A 600 29.93 -27.27 24.23
CA HIS A 600 28.73 -27.31 25.09
C HIS A 600 27.69 -26.24 24.78
N TYR A 601 27.50 -26.01 23.48
CA TYR A 601 26.42 -25.24 22.88
C TYR A 601 26.15 -25.84 21.49
N SER A 602 24.99 -25.55 20.90
CA SER A 602 24.67 -25.98 19.53
C SER A 602 24.70 -24.79 18.59
N LYS A 603 25.29 -24.95 17.39
CA LYS A 603 25.31 -23.88 16.39
C LYS A 603 23.92 -23.67 15.79
N GLY A 604 23.52 -22.41 15.65
CA GLY A 604 22.20 -22.04 15.15
C GLY A 604 21.07 -22.36 16.13
N ARG A 605 19.84 -22.07 15.68
CA ARG A 605 18.56 -22.36 16.36
C ARG A 605 17.62 -23.11 15.42
N PHE A 606 18.11 -24.16 14.78
CA PHE A 606 17.33 -24.99 13.87
C PHE A 606 17.19 -26.40 14.43
N ASP A 607 15.96 -26.88 14.48
CA ASP A 607 15.66 -28.26 14.80
C ASP A 607 14.43 -28.75 14.03
N ALA A 608 14.66 -29.61 13.03
CA ALA A 608 13.60 -30.19 12.22
C ALA A 608 12.58 -31.00 13.04
N SER A 609 13.00 -31.58 14.17
CA SER A 609 12.13 -32.38 15.04
C SER A 609 11.19 -31.54 15.91
N HIS A 610 11.45 -30.23 16.03
CA HIS A 610 10.68 -29.31 16.86
C HIS A 610 10.15 -28.09 16.07
N GLY A 611 9.90 -28.25 14.77
CA GLY A 611 9.25 -27.22 13.95
C GLY A 611 10.18 -26.38 13.08
N GLY A 612 11.45 -26.78 12.94
CA GLY A 612 12.39 -26.18 12.00
C GLY A 612 13.15 -24.99 12.59
N GLN A 613 13.02 -23.81 11.98
CA GLN A 613 13.74 -22.61 12.44
C GLN A 613 13.06 -22.02 13.69
N HIS A 614 13.81 -21.89 14.76
CA HIS A 614 13.37 -21.23 15.99
C HIS A 614 13.82 -19.76 16.03
N VAL A 615 13.09 -18.97 16.82
CA VAL A 615 13.36 -17.55 17.08
C VAL A 615 13.41 -17.33 18.59
N ILE A 616 14.13 -16.32 19.04
CA ILE A 616 14.15 -15.96 20.46
C ILE A 616 12.78 -15.40 20.84
N ARG A 617 12.14 -16.01 21.84
CA ARG A 617 10.81 -15.64 22.34
C ARG A 617 10.85 -15.16 23.78
N GLN A 618 11.86 -15.58 24.55
CA GLN A 618 11.94 -15.32 25.99
C GLN A 618 13.40 -15.20 26.46
N ILE A 619 13.56 -14.65 27.66
CA ILE A 619 14.81 -14.62 28.41
C ILE A 619 14.65 -15.51 29.65
N VAL A 620 15.60 -16.43 29.87
CA VAL A 620 15.68 -17.25 31.09
C VAL A 620 16.74 -16.65 32.02
N ILE A 621 16.31 -16.37 33.24
CA ILE A 621 17.14 -15.81 34.29
C ILE A 621 17.70 -16.94 35.15
N HIS A 622 19.00 -16.86 35.40
CA HIS A 622 19.75 -17.79 36.23
C HIS A 622 20.58 -17.06 37.27
N HIS A 623 21.00 -17.80 38.30
CA HIS A 623 22.16 -17.46 39.11
C HIS A 623 23.16 -18.62 39.04
N ASN A 624 24.44 -18.34 39.16
CA ASN A 624 25.50 -19.33 38.93
C ASN A 624 25.92 -20.11 40.19
N GLU A 625 25.08 -20.10 41.23
CA GLU A 625 25.30 -20.77 42.54
C GLU A 625 26.62 -20.40 43.24
N GLY A 626 27.22 -19.28 42.87
CA GLY A 626 28.45 -18.75 43.42
C GLY A 626 28.65 -17.30 43.00
N ASN A 627 29.87 -16.79 43.18
CA ASN A 627 30.24 -15.47 42.68
C ASN A 627 31.23 -15.61 41.51
N LEU A 628 30.79 -16.27 40.43
CA LEU A 628 31.68 -16.54 39.28
C LEU A 628 31.80 -15.33 38.35
N THR A 629 33.00 -15.11 37.83
CA THR A 629 33.24 -14.16 36.73
C THR A 629 32.88 -14.78 35.38
N THR A 630 32.94 -13.98 34.30
CA THR A 630 32.81 -14.47 32.93
C THR A 630 33.81 -15.61 32.65
N GLU A 631 35.08 -15.42 33.03
CA GLU A 631 36.13 -16.45 32.91
C GLU A 631 35.82 -17.67 33.80
N GLY A 632 35.26 -17.45 35.00
CA GLY A 632 34.86 -18.53 35.90
C GLY A 632 33.77 -19.43 35.31
N CYS A 633 32.71 -18.85 34.75
CA CYS A 633 31.66 -19.60 34.05
C CYS A 633 32.21 -20.31 32.82
N TRP A 634 33.01 -19.61 32.00
CA TRP A 634 33.64 -20.21 30.82
C TRP A 634 34.48 -21.44 31.19
N ASN A 635 35.34 -21.33 32.21
CA ASN A 635 36.19 -22.40 32.70
C ASN A 635 35.36 -23.59 33.22
N THR A 636 34.32 -23.33 34.00
CA THR A 636 33.42 -24.36 34.55
C THR A 636 32.78 -25.18 33.43
N TRP A 637 32.27 -24.50 32.42
CA TRP A 637 31.60 -25.13 31.27
C TRP A 637 32.55 -25.73 30.24
N GLN A 638 33.87 -25.66 30.46
CA GLN A 638 34.80 -26.50 29.71
C GLN A 638 34.69 -27.98 30.08
N THR A 639 34.12 -28.32 31.23
CA THR A 639 34.02 -29.74 31.67
C THR A 639 32.60 -30.16 32.02
N ARG A 640 31.71 -29.20 32.30
CA ARG A 640 30.28 -29.42 32.48
C ARG A 640 29.52 -29.14 31.18
N GLU A 641 28.63 -30.04 30.77
CA GLU A 641 27.77 -29.90 29.58
C GLU A 641 26.62 -28.90 29.82
N ALA A 642 26.99 -27.63 29.98
CA ALA A 642 26.05 -26.52 30.12
C ALA A 642 26.67 -25.26 29.53
N SER A 643 25.85 -24.27 29.22
CA SER A 643 26.30 -22.93 28.85
C SER A 643 25.15 -21.94 28.99
N ALA A 644 25.46 -20.64 29.03
CA ALA A 644 24.50 -19.56 28.89
C ALA A 644 25.02 -18.53 27.87
N HIS A 645 24.13 -17.65 27.41
CA HIS A 645 24.51 -16.62 26.44
C HIS A 645 25.30 -15.52 27.13
N TYR A 646 24.85 -15.12 28.33
CA TYR A 646 25.44 -14.03 29.09
C TYR A 646 25.74 -14.42 30.53
N GLN A 647 26.75 -13.77 31.10
CA GLN A 647 27.12 -13.77 32.52
C GLN A 647 27.11 -12.33 33.03
N VAL A 648 26.47 -12.07 34.18
CA VAL A 648 26.48 -10.79 34.88
C VAL A 648 27.29 -10.97 36.16
N GLU A 649 28.49 -10.40 36.22
CA GLU A 649 29.39 -10.49 37.37
C GLU A 649 28.89 -9.61 38.54
N SER A 650 29.32 -9.90 39.77
CA SER A 650 28.97 -9.09 40.95
C SER A 650 29.44 -7.64 40.87
N SER A 651 30.38 -7.34 39.97
CA SER A 651 30.86 -6.00 39.65
C SER A 651 29.92 -5.20 38.73
N GLY A 652 28.90 -5.84 38.14
CA GLY A 652 28.08 -5.29 37.06
C GLY A 652 28.71 -5.45 35.67
N THR A 653 29.85 -6.13 35.54
CA THR A 653 30.42 -6.50 34.24
C THR A 653 29.53 -7.54 33.58
N VAL A 654 29.26 -7.38 32.28
CA VAL A 654 28.52 -8.38 31.49
C VAL A 654 29.47 -9.10 30.54
N GLY A 655 29.52 -10.42 30.62
CA GLY A 655 30.26 -11.28 29.71
C GLY A 655 29.33 -11.98 28.72
N GLN A 656 29.69 -12.01 27.44
CA GLN A 656 29.04 -12.90 26.47
C GLN A 656 29.85 -14.19 26.31
N LEU A 657 29.15 -15.32 26.49
CA LEU A 657 29.71 -16.68 26.50
C LEU A 657 29.19 -17.51 25.32
N VAL A 658 27.94 -17.33 24.88
CA VAL A 658 27.41 -17.97 23.65
C VAL A 658 26.81 -16.89 22.76
N TYR A 659 26.97 -17.02 21.45
CA TYR A 659 26.31 -16.13 20.50
C TYR A 659 24.80 -16.27 20.58
N ASP A 660 24.07 -15.16 20.48
CA ASP A 660 22.61 -15.18 20.51
C ASP A 660 22.01 -15.99 19.35
N SER A 661 22.75 -16.13 18.24
CA SER A 661 22.32 -16.97 17.10
C SER A 661 22.51 -18.46 17.32
N ASP A 662 23.33 -18.83 18.29
CA ASP A 662 23.57 -20.20 18.69
C ASP A 662 22.68 -20.56 19.90
N THR A 663 22.54 -21.85 20.14
CA THR A 663 21.70 -22.38 21.20
C THR A 663 22.57 -22.75 22.41
N ALA A 664 22.56 -21.91 23.45
CA ALA A 664 23.19 -22.26 24.73
C ALA A 664 22.42 -23.38 25.45
N TRP A 665 23.13 -24.24 26.16
CA TRP A 665 22.58 -25.36 26.90
C TRP A 665 22.30 -24.94 28.36
N GLN A 666 21.32 -24.05 28.54
CA GLN A 666 21.07 -23.35 29.81
C GLN A 666 19.92 -23.92 30.63
N ALA A 667 18.84 -24.35 29.98
CA ALA A 667 17.54 -24.49 30.64
C ALA A 667 17.26 -25.90 31.16
N GLY A 668 18.04 -26.90 30.74
CA GLY A 668 17.68 -28.31 30.91
C GLY A 668 16.49 -28.77 30.06
N ASN A 669 16.00 -27.90 29.15
CA ASN A 669 14.90 -28.18 28.23
C ASN A 669 15.30 -27.69 26.83
N TRP A 670 15.33 -28.61 25.86
CA TRP A 670 15.88 -28.35 24.52
C TRP A 670 15.10 -27.30 23.73
N VAL A 671 13.76 -27.37 23.71
CA VAL A 671 12.93 -26.37 23.03
C VAL A 671 13.09 -25.00 23.69
N LYS A 672 13.20 -24.94 25.02
CA LYS A 672 13.49 -23.68 25.71
C LYS A 672 14.88 -23.15 25.39
N ASN A 673 15.89 -24.00 25.27
CA ASN A 673 17.22 -23.58 24.83
C ASN A 673 17.14 -22.93 23.43
N LEU A 674 16.41 -23.54 22.50
CA LEU A 674 16.20 -23.03 21.13
C LEU A 674 15.47 -21.68 21.12
N ASP A 675 14.46 -21.51 21.97
CA ASP A 675 13.56 -20.34 21.97
C ASP A 675 14.01 -19.19 22.90
N SER A 676 15.18 -19.29 23.55
CA SER A 676 15.54 -18.29 24.56
C SER A 676 17.01 -17.89 24.61
N ILE A 677 17.21 -16.72 25.23
CA ILE A 677 18.50 -16.25 25.74
C ILE A 677 18.58 -16.59 27.23
N GLY A 678 19.67 -17.19 27.66
CA GLY A 678 19.97 -17.51 29.06
C GLY A 678 20.98 -16.54 29.64
N ILE A 679 20.69 -15.98 30.81
CA ILE A 679 21.54 -15.02 31.52
C ILE A 679 21.87 -15.55 32.91
N GLU A 680 23.13 -15.86 33.14
CA GLU A 680 23.67 -16.16 34.46
C GLU A 680 23.99 -14.90 35.25
N HIS A 681 23.70 -14.92 36.55
CA HIS A 681 24.07 -13.86 37.47
C HIS A 681 24.96 -14.41 38.59
N ALA A 682 26.04 -13.68 38.88
CA ALA A 682 26.87 -13.98 40.04
C ALA A 682 26.16 -13.57 41.33
N ASP A 683 26.09 -14.48 42.28
CA ASP A 683 25.72 -14.17 43.65
C ASP A 683 26.74 -13.17 44.25
N ALA A 684 26.29 -12.40 45.23
CA ALA A 684 27.11 -11.45 45.94
C ALA A 684 28.23 -12.16 46.74
N PRO A 685 29.42 -11.54 46.85
CA PRO A 685 30.42 -11.99 47.82
C PRO A 685 29.81 -12.10 49.22
N GLY A 686 29.98 -13.25 49.87
CA GLY A 686 29.45 -13.51 51.22
C GLY A 686 28.01 -14.03 51.28
N SER A 687 27.35 -14.23 50.12
CA SER A 687 26.09 -14.98 50.09
C SER A 687 26.28 -16.43 50.55
N THR A 688 25.23 -17.04 51.07
CA THR A 688 25.25 -18.43 51.58
C THR A 688 24.20 -19.27 50.84
N PRO A 689 24.30 -20.61 50.85
CA PRO A 689 23.25 -21.46 50.27
C PRO A 689 21.84 -21.18 50.81
N ALA A 690 21.71 -20.78 52.08
CA ALA A 690 20.43 -20.42 52.70
C ALA A 690 19.94 -19.00 52.34
N HIS A 691 20.84 -18.13 51.86
CA HIS A 691 20.52 -16.75 51.50
C HIS A 691 21.40 -16.28 50.33
N ARG A 692 20.99 -16.68 49.13
CA ARG A 692 21.57 -16.26 47.85
C ARG A 692 20.96 -14.93 47.43
N TYR A 693 21.80 -13.95 47.14
CA TYR A 693 21.39 -12.61 46.70
C TYR A 693 22.47 -12.01 45.79
N LEU A 694 22.11 -11.03 44.98
CA LEU A 694 22.99 -10.32 44.06
C LEU A 694 23.42 -8.96 44.62
N THR A 695 24.55 -8.44 44.15
CA THR A 695 24.93 -7.05 44.41
C THR A 695 24.05 -6.09 43.62
N GLU A 696 23.98 -4.83 44.07
CA GLU A 696 23.26 -3.78 43.35
C GLU A 696 23.81 -3.58 41.92
N ALA A 697 25.13 -3.66 41.75
CA ALA A 697 25.77 -3.54 40.44
C ALA A 697 25.32 -4.65 39.48
N ALA A 698 25.23 -5.89 39.96
CA ALA A 698 24.72 -7.01 39.17
C ALA A 698 23.23 -6.84 38.83
N ILE A 699 22.40 -6.40 39.79
CA ILE A 699 20.98 -6.09 39.53
C ILE A 699 20.84 -5.01 38.46
N ASN A 700 21.59 -3.92 38.58
CA ASN A 700 21.51 -2.80 37.64
C ASN A 700 21.97 -3.20 36.23
N ALA A 701 23.05 -3.98 36.12
CA ALA A 701 23.55 -4.47 34.84
C ALA A 701 22.61 -5.51 34.21
N GLY A 702 22.19 -6.52 34.98
CA GLY A 702 21.33 -7.60 34.50
C GLY A 702 19.95 -7.10 34.06
N SER A 703 19.30 -6.28 34.89
CA SER A 703 17.97 -5.73 34.56
C SER A 703 18.00 -4.87 33.29
N LYS A 704 19.09 -4.11 33.10
CA LYS A 704 19.30 -3.31 31.90
C LYS A 704 19.61 -4.17 30.66
N LEU A 705 20.37 -5.24 30.83
CA LEU A 705 20.62 -6.22 29.77
C LEU A 705 19.30 -6.86 29.31
N VAL A 706 18.45 -7.28 30.26
CA VAL A 706 17.10 -7.82 29.96
C VAL A 706 16.27 -6.82 29.16
N ALA A 707 16.22 -5.56 29.59
CA ALA A 707 15.48 -4.52 28.89
C ALA A 707 15.93 -4.35 27.43
N LEU A 708 17.24 -4.32 27.22
CA LEU A 708 17.81 -4.16 25.90
C LEU A 708 17.61 -5.40 25.02
N LEU A 709 17.71 -6.62 25.56
CA LEU A 709 17.42 -7.86 24.84
C LEU A 709 15.93 -7.93 24.44
N CYS A 710 15.03 -7.49 25.31
CA CYS A 710 13.61 -7.38 24.99
C CYS A 710 13.35 -6.41 23.82
N LEU A 711 14.05 -5.27 23.77
CA LEU A 711 13.97 -4.34 22.64
C LEU A 711 14.56 -4.95 21.37
N GLN A 712 15.74 -5.55 21.49
CA GLN A 712 16.51 -6.12 20.38
C GLN A 712 15.74 -7.22 19.64
N TYR A 713 15.08 -8.10 20.40
CA TYR A 713 14.33 -9.23 19.85
C TYR A 713 12.82 -8.96 19.75
N ASN A 714 12.39 -7.71 19.95
CA ASN A 714 11.00 -7.29 19.93
C ASN A 714 10.09 -8.19 20.80
N LEU A 715 10.55 -8.50 22.02
CA LEU A 715 9.82 -9.36 22.96
C LEU A 715 8.74 -8.60 23.73
N GLY A 716 8.66 -7.28 23.58
CA GLY A 716 7.82 -6.39 24.37
C GLY A 716 8.43 -6.01 25.73
N ILE A 717 7.70 -5.20 26.50
CA ILE A 717 8.14 -4.75 27.83
C ILE A 717 8.42 -5.95 28.76
N PRO A 718 9.53 -5.97 29.53
CA PRO A 718 9.83 -7.07 30.44
C PRO A 718 8.66 -7.41 31.38
N GLN A 719 8.21 -8.65 31.30
CA GLN A 719 7.11 -9.19 32.08
C GLN A 719 7.40 -10.64 32.42
N TRP A 720 7.49 -10.89 33.73
CA TRP A 720 7.73 -12.23 34.26
C TRP A 720 6.59 -13.19 33.89
N GLY A 721 6.93 -14.42 33.53
CA GLY A 721 5.99 -15.43 33.05
C GLY A 721 5.54 -15.24 31.59
N VAL A 722 5.96 -14.17 30.91
CA VAL A 722 5.60 -13.87 29.52
C VAL A 722 6.81 -13.88 28.61
N ASN A 723 7.70 -12.89 28.73
CA ASN A 723 8.92 -12.77 27.94
C ASN A 723 10.20 -12.87 28.78
N VAL A 724 10.07 -12.88 30.11
CA VAL A 724 11.13 -13.18 31.08
C VAL A 724 10.64 -14.30 31.98
N ILE A 725 11.46 -15.32 32.23
CA ILE A 725 11.12 -16.44 33.12
C ILE A 725 12.35 -16.84 33.94
N GLY A 726 12.13 -17.48 35.09
CA GLY A 726 13.18 -18.10 35.89
C GLY A 726 13.49 -19.51 35.41
N HIS A 727 14.71 -19.99 35.68
CA HIS A 727 15.08 -21.38 35.38
C HIS A 727 14.16 -22.39 36.06
N ASN A 728 13.72 -22.12 37.30
CA ASN A 728 12.75 -22.93 38.05
C ASN A 728 11.37 -23.07 37.40
N GLU A 729 11.01 -22.18 36.47
CA GLU A 729 9.77 -22.27 35.68
C GLU A 729 9.94 -23.12 34.42
N VAL A 730 11.18 -23.52 34.10
CA VAL A 730 11.50 -24.41 32.97
C VAL A 730 11.83 -25.82 33.44
N THR A 731 12.65 -25.93 34.49
CA THR A 731 13.14 -27.19 35.05
C THR A 731 13.07 -27.10 36.57
N SER A 732 12.85 -28.22 37.28
CA SER A 732 12.85 -28.23 38.74
C SER A 732 14.24 -27.91 39.30
N THR A 733 14.43 -26.69 39.82
CA THR A 733 15.66 -26.18 40.42
C THR A 733 15.36 -25.00 41.35
N ASP A 734 16.28 -24.68 42.26
CA ASP A 734 16.21 -23.48 43.11
C ASP A 734 16.65 -22.21 42.36
N CYS A 735 17.30 -22.36 41.20
CA CYS A 735 17.69 -21.26 40.33
C CYS A 735 16.45 -20.54 39.76
N PRO A 736 16.34 -19.19 39.77
CA PRO A 736 17.41 -18.21 39.97
C PRO A 736 17.47 -17.59 41.38
N ALA A 737 17.13 -18.36 42.41
CA ALA A 737 17.17 -17.94 43.82
C ALA A 737 16.42 -16.63 44.10
N SER A 738 17.09 -15.58 44.59
CA SER A 738 16.45 -14.30 44.97
C SER A 738 15.76 -13.57 43.81
N LEU A 739 16.11 -13.89 42.55
CA LEU A 739 15.48 -13.32 41.36
C LEU A 739 14.20 -14.06 40.95
N GLY A 740 13.98 -15.28 41.45
CA GLY A 740 12.81 -16.09 41.11
C GLY A 740 11.53 -15.47 41.65
N LYS A 741 10.37 -15.85 41.09
CA LYS A 741 9.08 -15.36 41.58
C LYS A 741 8.92 -15.62 43.08
N GLY A 742 8.71 -14.55 43.87
CA GLY A 742 8.64 -14.61 45.34
C GLY A 742 9.99 -14.49 46.06
N GLY A 743 11.10 -14.41 45.33
CA GLY A 743 12.43 -14.14 45.87
C GLY A 743 12.61 -12.68 46.33
N SER A 744 13.58 -12.46 47.21
CA SER A 744 13.81 -11.17 47.87
C SER A 744 14.16 -10.00 46.93
N GLN A 745 14.71 -10.28 45.75
CA GLN A 745 15.18 -9.27 44.78
C GLN A 745 14.39 -9.26 43.47
N HIS A 746 13.39 -10.14 43.33
CA HIS A 746 12.57 -10.30 42.13
C HIS A 746 11.90 -9.01 41.66
N ASN A 747 11.16 -8.35 42.56
CA ASN A 747 10.39 -7.15 42.23
C ASN A 747 11.30 -5.98 41.84
N GLU A 748 12.43 -5.82 42.53
CA GLU A 748 13.42 -4.80 42.21
C GLU A 748 14.02 -5.03 40.82
N TYR A 749 14.48 -6.26 40.55
CA TYR A 749 15.10 -6.60 39.28
C TYR A 749 14.15 -6.39 38.09
N LEU A 750 12.92 -6.89 38.18
CA LEU A 750 11.94 -6.78 37.10
C LEU A 750 11.47 -5.33 36.90
N SER A 751 11.24 -4.58 37.98
CA SER A 751 10.84 -3.17 37.88
C SER A 751 11.93 -2.31 37.25
N LYS A 752 13.20 -2.53 37.59
CA LYS A 752 14.35 -1.87 36.95
C LYS A 752 14.43 -2.23 35.47
N ALA A 753 14.20 -3.50 35.09
CA ALA A 753 14.20 -3.92 33.69
C ALA A 753 13.11 -3.21 32.89
N ARG A 754 11.88 -3.13 33.43
CA ARG A 754 10.78 -2.37 32.82
C ARG A 754 11.11 -0.89 32.67
N SER A 755 11.62 -0.26 33.72
CA SER A 755 12.00 1.16 33.69
C SER A 755 13.07 1.44 32.64
N TRP A 756 14.08 0.57 32.51
CA TRP A 756 15.07 0.69 31.44
C TRP A 756 14.45 0.52 30.07
N TYR A 757 13.57 -0.47 29.88
CA TYR A 757 12.88 -0.69 28.61
C TYR A 757 12.11 0.57 28.20
N GLU A 758 11.28 1.12 29.09
CA GLU A 758 10.48 2.31 28.84
C GLU A 758 11.35 3.53 28.51
N LYS A 759 12.41 3.77 29.29
CA LYS A 759 13.34 4.89 29.06
C LYS A 759 14.02 4.78 27.70
N ILE A 760 14.50 3.59 27.34
CA ILE A 760 15.24 3.37 26.10
C ILE A 760 14.27 3.39 24.91
N HIS A 761 13.11 2.74 25.04
CA HIS A 761 12.04 2.75 24.04
C HIS A 761 11.58 4.17 23.74
N ALA A 762 11.30 4.99 24.77
CA ALA A 762 10.92 6.40 24.59
C ALA A 762 12.04 7.20 23.90
N ALA A 763 13.30 6.96 24.22
CA ALA A 763 14.42 7.63 23.57
C ALA A 763 14.63 7.20 22.10
N MET A 764 14.27 5.97 21.74
CA MET A 764 14.43 5.41 20.39
C MET A 764 13.22 5.71 19.48
N PHE A 765 12.01 5.72 20.03
CA PHE A 765 10.75 5.73 19.27
C PHE A 765 9.78 6.84 19.67
N GLY A 766 10.10 7.65 20.68
CA GLY A 766 9.28 8.78 21.10
C GLY A 766 9.52 10.01 20.25
N LYS A 767 8.83 10.10 19.11
CA LYS A 767 8.42 11.37 18.48
C LYS A 767 7.05 11.21 17.85
#